data_AF-A0A5C7ZVK8-F1
#
_entry.id   AF-A0A5C7ZVK8-F1
#
_cell.length_a   1.000
_cell.length_b   1.000
_cell.length_c   1.000
_cell.angle_alpha   90.00
_cell.angle_beta   90.00
_cell.angle_gamma   90.00
#
_symmetry.space_group_name_H-M   'P 1'
#
loop_
_entity.id
_entity.type
_entity.pdbx_description
1 polymer ?
#
loop_
_entity_poly.entity_id
_entity_poly.type
_entity_poly.pdbx_seq_one_letter_code
_entity_poly.pdbx_strand_id
1 'polypeptide(L)'
;MSMMIRMRDLSTLLALSVVGMATAQVPTKCLEIESILVDACNPSSTCPGSSEGQNEMVRFRVGPAPIALSDLEADWPNGSWRGLVQNATTASITAQLNATIVSCGLLVEPPQGIMPAGAQVLMVTSTEMCVVGNSFAALADTLHIIFQDAGNTAGHFANSPAAGMPVSPTPPSGSGQRTLILFDNGTNCSDSATYVRELLVNTLGTYGGQSGESDGGTAEFSWPGVPQASYVNYGCQAPFTPLLVEAEAVGTLCGGTGTVSISAQVIGGAYTSVQWTGGTGTFADPNALATTYTAGAGDLGTVTLTLCAQTDCAAPICGSVQVPSGNGPSITITANGPLALCPGDQLVLTAAGADSYTWAGGGNGATLTVTTPGTYTVTGTNQCGTGQGSVEVTQASAVVVSISGDTEICPGGSTTLTASGASSYVWSTGTTGPSITVSATGTYSVTASSNCGTVTQSVTVSMGTAPAVSISGADMICSGASVTLTANSNAPLVWSTGDTGSSITVSTPGTFSVTATNGCGSSTASSTVVEGVQPTVEVAGADILCPGGSMVLTATANAPVTWNNGLSGSSITVNSPGLYVATATNACGTDTDGHQVNASLLTSAFTATPSSGAAPLQVQFNNTSAQGATSAWDFGGEGSSTATTPTFTFVDPGVYTVTLVTAMDGCTATSSVVVVVHTPDPGGASTIYVPNVFTPNGDRINDVLAIAATNIASLEVLIFNRWGEQVTELKRVGEVWDGRSISGNPVADGTYFYTLKARGIDGVDYDTAGHITVLR
;
A
#
# COMPACT_ATOMS: atom_id res chain seq x y z
N MET A 1 -17.42 47.50 -1.30
CA MET A 1 -18.31 47.89 -0.18
C MET A 1 -17.44 48.65 0.81
N SER A 2 -17.03 49.87 0.44
CA SER A 2 -17.53 51.15 1.00
C SER A 2 -17.43 51.24 2.52
N MET A 3 -16.36 51.89 3.01
CA MET A 3 -16.49 53.07 3.88
C MET A 3 -15.16 53.83 3.96
N MET A 4 -15.15 55.04 3.39
CA MET A 4 -14.12 56.07 3.60
C MET A 4 -14.31 56.68 4.99
N ILE A 5 -13.20 56.91 5.71
CA ILE A 5 -13.12 57.97 6.72
C ILE A 5 -11.81 58.74 6.46
N ARG A 6 -11.96 59.96 5.94
CA ARG A 6 -10.96 61.04 5.94
C ARG A 6 -11.29 61.97 7.13
N MET A 7 -10.32 62.28 7.99
CA MET A 7 -10.28 63.47 8.84
C MET A 7 -8.80 63.85 8.94
N ARG A 8 -8.34 64.90 8.23
CA ARG A 8 -8.42 66.36 8.47
C ARG A 8 -7.13 66.86 9.11
N ASP A 9 -6.32 67.50 8.26
CA ASP A 9 -5.25 68.43 8.61
C ASP A 9 -5.71 69.43 9.68
N LEU A 10 -4.86 69.66 10.68
CA LEU A 10 -4.90 70.88 11.48
C LEU A 10 -3.52 71.54 11.43
N SER A 11 -3.48 72.64 10.70
CA SER A 11 -2.35 73.54 10.56
C SER A 11 -2.15 74.32 11.86
N THR A 12 -1.00 74.20 12.51
CA THR A 12 -0.62 75.07 13.63
C THR A 12 0.04 76.34 13.10
N LEU A 13 -0.70 77.43 13.21
CA LEU A 13 -0.26 78.81 13.00
C LEU A 13 0.27 79.36 14.34
N LEU A 14 1.48 79.96 14.28
CA LEU A 14 1.93 81.16 15.00
C LEU A 14 1.88 81.23 16.55
N ALA A 15 3.03 81.51 17.17
CA ALA A 15 3.28 82.78 17.88
C ALA A 15 4.73 82.81 18.42
N LEU A 16 5.56 83.67 17.83
CA LEU A 16 6.90 83.97 18.33
C LEU A 16 6.75 85.01 19.46
N SER A 17 6.81 84.58 20.72
CA SER A 17 6.82 85.49 21.88
C SER A 17 8.25 85.77 22.31
N VAL A 18 8.70 87.00 22.09
CA VAL A 18 9.95 87.55 22.63
C VAL A 18 9.81 87.61 24.16
N VAL A 19 10.67 86.88 24.88
CA VAL A 19 10.74 86.92 26.34
C VAL A 19 11.47 88.19 26.76
N GLY A 20 10.72 89.17 27.25
CA GLY A 20 11.25 90.27 28.05
C GLY A 20 11.55 89.76 29.46
N MET A 21 12.70 90.12 30.01
CA MET A 21 13.04 89.87 31.42
C MET A 21 11.93 90.45 32.31
N ALA A 22 11.21 89.57 33.02
CA ALA A 22 10.15 89.96 33.95
C ALA A 22 10.79 90.57 35.21
N THR A 23 10.58 91.87 35.42
CA THR A 23 10.79 92.49 36.73
C THR A 23 9.83 91.86 37.74
N ALA A 24 10.32 91.44 38.92
CA ALA A 24 9.50 90.90 39.99
C ALA A 24 8.27 91.78 40.22
N GLN A 25 7.09 91.22 39.96
CA GLN A 25 5.86 91.99 40.01
C GLN A 25 5.44 92.20 41.47
N VAL A 26 5.13 93.43 41.86
CA VAL A 26 4.63 93.79 43.20
C VAL A 26 3.11 93.91 43.14
N PRO A 27 2.33 93.32 44.07
CA PRO A 27 0.89 93.47 44.10
C PRO A 27 0.49 94.94 44.19
N THR A 28 -0.61 95.33 43.56
CA THR A 28 -1.12 96.71 43.68
C THR A 28 -1.83 96.98 45.01
N LYS A 29 -2.18 95.93 45.76
CA LYS A 29 -2.76 95.99 47.13
C LYS A 29 -1.67 95.90 48.19
N CYS A 30 -2.04 95.99 49.48
CA CYS A 30 -1.12 95.85 50.62
C CYS A 30 -0.48 94.46 50.72
N LEU A 31 -1.19 93.39 50.33
CA LEU A 31 -0.69 92.03 50.25
C LEU A 31 -1.56 91.22 49.28
N GLU A 32 -1.07 90.08 48.82
CA GLU A 32 -1.81 89.13 47.97
C GLU A 32 -1.47 87.69 48.37
N ILE A 33 -2.48 86.87 48.65
CA ILE A 33 -2.30 85.45 48.99
C ILE A 33 -1.96 84.66 47.72
N GLU A 34 -0.84 83.95 47.71
CA GLU A 34 -0.34 83.20 46.54
C GLU A 34 -0.65 81.70 46.65
N SER A 35 -0.55 81.11 47.84
CA SER A 35 -0.87 79.70 48.05
C SER A 35 -1.16 79.33 49.49
N ILE A 36 -1.89 78.23 49.68
CA ILE A 36 -2.27 77.69 50.98
C ILE A 36 -1.97 76.18 50.98
N LEU A 37 -1.09 75.73 51.87
CA LEU A 37 -0.90 74.31 52.19
C LEU A 37 -1.97 73.91 53.20
N VAL A 38 -2.99 73.20 52.71
CA VAL A 38 -4.20 72.84 53.47
C VAL A 38 -4.08 71.49 54.17
N ASP A 39 -3.41 70.53 53.54
CA ASP A 39 -3.21 69.17 54.05
C ASP A 39 -1.71 68.97 54.26
N ALA A 40 -1.17 69.49 55.37
CA ALA A 40 0.28 69.56 55.56
C ALA A 40 0.85 68.20 55.96
N CYS A 41 2.05 67.86 55.48
CA CYS A 41 2.62 66.57 55.86
C CYS A 41 2.99 66.52 57.36
N ASN A 42 2.57 65.44 58.00
CA ASN A 42 2.93 65.12 59.38
C ASN A 42 3.29 63.63 59.52
N PRO A 43 4.55 63.25 59.21
CA PRO A 43 4.99 61.88 59.36
C PRO A 43 5.02 61.49 60.85
N SER A 44 3.99 60.76 61.30
CA SER A 44 3.78 60.38 62.70
C SER A 44 4.96 59.59 63.31
N SER A 45 5.82 59.01 62.48
CA SER A 45 7.02 58.27 62.88
C SER A 45 8.20 59.15 63.30
N THR A 46 8.30 60.37 62.78
CA THR A 46 9.44 61.28 63.00
C THR A 46 9.07 62.54 63.78
N CYS A 47 7.77 62.85 63.89
CA CYS A 47 7.26 64.02 64.61
C CYS A 47 6.21 63.64 65.68
N PRO A 48 6.54 62.79 66.67
CA PRO A 48 5.57 62.31 67.66
C PRO A 48 5.02 63.47 68.51
N GLY A 49 3.69 63.59 68.55
CA GLY A 49 2.98 64.62 69.30
C GLY A 49 2.69 65.91 68.53
N SER A 50 3.24 66.07 67.33
CA SER A 50 2.81 67.15 66.43
C SER A 50 1.51 66.77 65.72
N SER A 51 0.64 67.76 65.52
CA SER A 51 -0.60 67.67 64.75
C SER A 51 -0.40 68.30 63.40
N GLU A 52 -1.14 67.82 62.41
CA GLU A 52 -1.07 68.31 61.04
C GLU A 52 -1.29 69.83 60.92
N GLY A 53 -2.26 70.35 61.69
CA GLY A 53 -2.58 71.77 61.77
C GLY A 53 -1.45 72.69 62.22
N GLN A 54 -0.41 72.16 62.89
CA GLN A 54 0.78 72.93 63.26
C GLN A 54 1.74 73.14 62.08
N ASN A 55 1.57 72.39 60.98
CA ASN A 55 2.44 72.39 59.80
C ASN A 55 1.80 73.04 58.57
N GLU A 56 0.55 73.48 58.68
CA GLU A 56 -0.14 74.26 57.64
C GLU A 56 0.59 75.59 57.40
N MET A 57 0.53 76.06 56.15
CA MET A 57 1.29 77.23 55.73
C MET A 57 0.50 78.08 54.73
N VAL A 58 0.72 79.39 54.78
CA VAL A 58 0.20 80.35 53.81
C VAL A 58 1.35 81.11 53.21
N ARG A 59 1.45 81.11 51.89
CA ARG A 59 2.37 81.99 51.17
C ARG A 59 1.61 83.18 50.62
N PHE A 60 2.14 84.37 50.84
CA PHE A 60 1.60 85.61 50.31
C PHE A 60 2.74 86.56 49.93
N ARG A 61 2.42 87.59 49.15
CA ARG A 61 3.36 88.63 48.75
C ARG A 61 2.96 89.96 49.36
N VAL A 62 3.91 90.66 49.94
CA VAL A 62 3.73 92.03 50.45
C VAL A 62 3.62 93.00 49.28
N GLY A 63 2.71 93.94 49.39
CA GLY A 63 2.49 95.04 48.47
C GLY A 63 3.63 96.06 48.42
N PRO A 64 3.36 97.27 47.91
CA PRO A 64 4.39 98.30 47.73
C PRO A 64 4.85 98.94 49.04
N ALA A 65 4.12 98.75 50.14
CA ALA A 65 4.48 99.23 51.47
C ALA A 65 4.83 98.05 52.40
N PRO A 66 5.85 98.19 53.26
CA PRO A 66 6.18 97.17 54.25
C PRO A 66 5.08 97.04 55.31
N ILE A 67 4.91 95.85 55.89
CA ILE A 67 3.89 95.55 56.90
C ILE A 67 4.58 95.16 58.21
N ALA A 68 4.22 95.80 59.33
CA ALA A 68 4.70 95.39 60.66
C ALA A 68 3.98 94.11 61.11
N LEU A 69 4.68 93.20 61.80
CA LEU A 69 4.09 91.96 62.31
C LEU A 69 2.92 92.21 63.28
N SER A 70 2.92 93.34 64.00
CA SER A 70 1.83 93.74 64.90
C SER A 70 0.54 94.12 64.19
N ASP A 71 0.63 94.45 62.90
CA ASP A 71 -0.48 94.97 62.12
C ASP A 71 -1.12 93.88 61.27
N LEU A 72 -0.45 92.73 61.09
CA LEU A 72 -1.01 91.59 60.36
C LEU A 72 -1.92 90.75 61.27
N GLU A 73 -3.15 90.50 60.81
CA GLU A 73 -4.08 89.56 61.42
C GLU A 73 -4.61 88.57 60.36
N ALA A 74 -4.95 87.35 60.78
CA ALA A 74 -5.59 86.37 59.91
C ALA A 74 -6.95 85.95 60.47
N ASP A 75 -7.97 85.98 59.62
CA ASP A 75 -9.25 85.34 59.86
C ASP A 75 -9.22 83.94 59.23
N TRP A 76 -8.97 82.95 60.06
CA TRP A 76 -8.84 81.55 59.66
C TRP A 76 -10.21 80.92 59.39
N PRO A 77 -10.36 80.02 58.41
CA PRO A 77 -11.61 79.27 58.21
C PRO A 77 -12.04 78.45 59.44
N ASN A 78 -11.07 78.03 60.28
CA ASN A 78 -11.28 77.33 61.54
C ASN A 78 -10.24 77.76 62.58
N GLY A 79 -10.65 77.84 63.85
CA GLY A 79 -9.79 78.29 64.95
C GLY A 79 -9.70 79.81 65.08
N SER A 80 -9.00 80.27 66.12
CA SER A 80 -8.85 81.69 66.44
C SER A 80 -7.44 82.19 66.12
N TRP A 81 -7.32 83.41 65.60
CA TRP A 81 -6.04 84.12 65.52
C TRP A 81 -5.35 84.19 66.88
N ARG A 82 -4.06 83.84 66.94
CA ARG A 82 -3.25 83.86 68.18
C ARG A 82 -2.19 84.96 68.20
N GLY A 83 -2.06 85.73 67.11
CA GLY A 83 -0.98 86.70 66.95
C GLY A 83 0.31 86.07 66.46
N LEU A 84 1.15 86.90 65.85
CA LEU A 84 2.48 86.50 65.40
C LEU A 84 3.50 86.61 66.52
N VAL A 85 4.46 85.69 66.53
CA VAL A 85 5.58 85.67 67.47
C VAL A 85 6.88 85.73 66.69
N GLN A 86 7.80 86.55 67.19
CA GLN A 86 9.18 86.59 66.70
C GLN A 86 10.12 86.58 67.92
N ASN A 87 10.77 85.44 68.16
CA ASN A 87 11.61 85.24 69.34
C ASN A 87 12.69 84.17 69.09
N ALA A 88 13.40 83.74 70.15
CA ALA A 88 14.45 82.74 70.03
C ALA A 88 13.95 81.37 69.51
N THR A 89 12.69 81.01 69.76
CA THR A 89 12.08 79.76 69.28
C THR A 89 11.90 79.79 67.77
N THR A 90 11.31 80.87 67.23
CA THR A 90 11.09 81.02 65.79
C THR A 90 12.42 81.08 65.04
N ALA A 91 13.42 81.78 65.62
CA ALA A 91 14.75 81.86 65.03
C ALA A 91 15.43 80.47 64.94
N SER A 92 15.22 79.62 65.96
CA SER A 92 15.72 78.24 65.97
C SER A 92 15.05 77.38 64.90
N ILE A 93 13.72 77.49 64.74
CA ILE A 93 12.96 76.76 63.72
C ILE A 93 13.44 77.18 62.32
N THR A 94 13.55 78.48 62.07
CA THR A 94 14.05 79.04 60.80
C THR A 94 15.45 78.51 60.46
N ALA A 95 16.36 78.46 61.44
CA ALA A 95 17.69 77.90 61.23
C ALA A 95 17.68 76.39 60.90
N GLN A 96 16.80 75.62 61.54
CA GLN A 96 16.63 74.19 61.27
C GLN A 96 16.07 73.95 59.86
N LEU A 97 15.05 74.70 59.45
CA LEU A 97 14.50 74.60 58.09
C LEU A 97 15.54 74.98 57.03
N ASN A 98 16.31 76.05 57.25
CA ASN A 98 17.41 76.44 56.36
C ASN A 98 18.45 75.34 56.17
N ALA A 99 18.75 74.56 57.21
CA ALA A 99 19.70 73.45 57.11
C ALA A 99 19.20 72.29 56.23
N THR A 100 17.90 72.23 55.91
CA THR A 100 17.31 71.22 55.02
C THR A 100 17.27 71.65 53.55
N ILE A 101 17.56 72.91 53.26
CA ILE A 101 17.57 73.44 51.89
C ILE A 101 18.80 72.89 51.17
N VAL A 102 18.58 72.17 50.06
CA VAL A 102 19.64 71.64 49.19
C VAL A 102 19.94 72.59 48.03
N SER A 103 18.92 73.34 47.62
CA SER A 103 19.01 74.40 46.62
C SER A 103 19.59 75.69 47.23
N CYS A 104 19.56 76.80 46.50
CA CYS A 104 20.18 78.07 46.93
C CYS A 104 19.26 79.01 47.72
N GLY A 105 18.05 78.57 48.06
CA GLY A 105 17.06 79.38 48.75
C GLY A 105 17.43 79.67 50.21
N LEU A 106 16.74 80.64 50.79
CA LEU A 106 16.98 81.09 52.15
C LEU A 106 15.67 81.50 52.82
N LEU A 107 15.42 80.99 54.01
CA LEU A 107 14.36 81.46 54.90
C LEU A 107 14.94 82.52 55.84
N VAL A 108 14.32 83.70 55.86
CA VAL A 108 14.76 84.81 56.72
C VAL A 108 13.57 85.33 57.50
N GLU A 109 13.70 85.48 58.82
CA GLU A 109 12.65 86.18 59.55
C GLU A 109 12.66 87.68 59.25
N PRO A 110 11.51 88.36 59.20
CA PRO A 110 11.43 89.80 58.95
C PRO A 110 12.32 90.61 59.91
N PRO A 111 13.25 91.45 59.40
CA PRO A 111 14.13 92.23 60.25
C PRO A 111 13.30 93.25 61.05
N GLN A 112 13.57 93.34 62.35
CA GLN A 112 12.87 94.24 63.29
C GLN A 112 11.35 94.03 63.35
N GLY A 113 10.84 92.86 62.95
CA GLY A 113 9.40 92.60 62.90
C GLY A 113 8.68 93.36 61.80
N ILE A 114 9.38 93.70 60.70
CA ILE A 114 8.82 94.41 59.55
C ILE A 114 9.03 93.58 58.28
N MET A 115 7.94 93.16 57.65
CA MET A 115 7.95 92.46 56.36
C MET A 115 8.24 93.47 55.23
N PRO A 116 9.31 93.31 54.43
CA PRO A 116 9.67 94.26 53.39
C PRO A 116 8.65 94.35 52.25
N ALA A 117 8.55 95.51 51.59
CA ALA A 117 7.72 95.69 50.41
C ALA A 117 8.13 94.73 49.27
N GLY A 118 7.15 94.14 48.59
CA GLY A 118 7.36 93.20 47.48
C GLY A 118 7.84 91.80 47.88
N ALA A 119 8.17 91.58 49.16
CA ALA A 119 8.70 90.32 49.64
C ALA A 119 7.64 89.21 49.61
N GLN A 120 8.06 87.98 49.28
CA GLN A 120 7.26 86.80 49.56
C GLN A 120 7.44 86.41 51.02
N VAL A 121 6.32 86.09 51.66
CA VAL A 121 6.23 85.72 53.06
C VAL A 121 5.53 84.38 53.15
N LEU A 122 6.14 83.45 53.87
CA LEU A 122 5.57 82.17 54.27
C LEU A 122 5.17 82.27 55.75
N MET A 123 3.87 82.27 56.01
CA MET A 123 3.33 82.19 57.35
C MET A 123 3.08 80.74 57.73
N VAL A 124 3.73 80.29 58.80
CA VAL A 124 3.49 78.99 59.42
C VAL A 124 2.49 79.15 60.56
N THR A 125 1.54 78.23 60.63
CA THR A 125 0.39 78.34 61.53
C THR A 125 0.70 78.13 63.02
N SER A 126 1.89 77.64 63.38
CA SER A 126 2.29 77.41 64.77
C SER A 126 3.82 77.41 64.96
N THR A 127 4.28 77.86 66.12
CA THR A 127 5.66 77.67 66.59
C THR A 127 5.96 76.23 67.03
N GLU A 128 4.96 75.34 67.07
CA GLU A 128 5.11 73.91 67.35
C GLU A 128 5.22 73.04 66.08
N MET A 129 5.48 73.66 64.92
CA MET A 129 5.62 72.94 63.65
C MET A 129 6.72 71.86 63.71
N CYS A 130 6.55 70.78 62.93
CA CYS A 130 7.61 69.82 62.71
C CYS A 130 8.50 70.24 61.54
N VAL A 131 9.77 70.50 61.81
CA VAL A 131 10.75 70.95 60.79
C VAL A 131 11.05 69.91 59.70
N VAL A 132 10.72 68.64 59.91
CA VAL A 132 10.83 67.58 58.90
C VAL A 132 9.49 67.21 58.26
N GLY A 133 8.40 67.89 58.64
CA GLY A 133 7.06 67.60 58.14
C GLY A 133 6.91 67.95 56.67
N ASN A 134 7.38 69.13 56.27
CA ASN A 134 7.38 69.58 54.88
C ASN A 134 8.82 69.91 54.42
N SER A 135 9.16 69.49 53.20
CA SER A 135 10.46 69.67 52.56
C SER A 135 10.63 71.08 52.03
N PHE A 136 11.78 71.67 52.35
CA PHE A 136 12.27 72.92 51.78
C PHE A 136 13.46 72.69 50.84
N ALA A 137 13.80 71.43 50.53
CA ALA A 137 15.02 71.07 49.79
C ALA A 137 15.12 71.77 48.41
N ALA A 138 13.97 71.96 47.74
CA ALA A 138 13.87 72.58 46.42
C ALA A 138 13.72 74.12 46.46
N LEU A 139 13.79 74.75 47.63
CA LEU A 139 13.64 76.21 47.72
C LEU A 139 14.82 76.89 47.02
N ALA A 140 14.53 77.64 45.96
CA ALA A 140 15.55 78.30 45.13
C ALA A 140 15.62 79.83 45.32
N ASP A 141 14.70 80.42 46.11
CA ASP A 141 14.60 81.86 46.33
C ASP A 141 14.59 82.22 47.83
N THR A 142 14.70 83.51 48.16
CA THR A 142 14.60 84.02 49.53
C THR A 142 13.14 84.26 49.91
N LEU A 143 12.64 83.51 50.89
CA LEU A 143 11.32 83.73 51.48
C LEU A 143 11.46 84.31 52.88
N HIS A 144 10.64 85.29 53.20
CA HIS A 144 10.49 85.69 54.59
C HIS A 144 9.61 84.68 55.31
N ILE A 145 9.96 84.25 56.52
CA ILE A 145 9.17 83.29 57.27
C ILE A 145 8.66 83.91 58.57
N ILE A 146 7.38 83.71 58.87
CA ILE A 146 6.71 84.22 60.08
C ILE A 146 5.89 83.11 60.73
N PHE A 147 5.68 83.20 62.04
CA PHE A 147 5.03 82.15 62.83
C PHE A 147 3.92 82.74 63.71
N GLN A 148 2.78 82.07 63.73
CA GLN A 148 1.73 82.34 64.73
C GLN A 148 2.05 81.62 66.05
N ASP A 149 1.61 82.19 67.18
CA ASP A 149 1.78 81.58 68.50
C ASP A 149 1.11 80.19 68.61
N ALA A 150 1.62 79.35 69.51
CA ALA A 150 1.15 77.99 69.71
C ALA A 150 -0.31 77.90 70.23
N GLY A 151 -0.93 76.72 70.07
CA GLY A 151 -2.22 76.43 70.69
C GLY A 151 -3.43 76.26 69.76
N ASN A 152 -3.20 76.06 68.44
CA ASN A 152 -4.24 75.54 67.54
C ASN A 152 -3.82 74.18 66.94
N THR A 153 -4.28 73.08 67.55
CA THR A 153 -3.94 71.69 67.15
C THR A 153 -5.00 71.02 66.28
N ALA A 154 -6.11 71.70 66.01
CA ALA A 154 -7.23 71.16 65.23
C ALA A 154 -7.17 71.46 63.71
N GLY A 155 -6.14 72.19 63.26
CA GLY A 155 -6.01 72.69 61.89
C GLY A 155 -6.79 74.00 61.67
N HIS A 156 -6.13 74.98 61.07
CA HIS A 156 -6.71 76.26 60.67
C HIS A 156 -7.54 76.14 59.40
N PHE A 157 -7.25 75.15 58.56
CA PHE A 157 -7.96 74.91 57.29
C PHE A 157 -8.96 73.76 57.36
N ALA A 158 -9.01 73.05 58.49
CA ALA A 158 -9.93 71.96 58.85
C ALA A 158 -10.07 70.88 57.76
N ASN A 159 -9.04 70.05 57.62
CA ASN A 159 -8.91 69.00 56.61
C ASN A 159 -9.18 67.56 57.15
N SER A 160 -9.40 67.35 58.46
CA SER A 160 -9.68 66.02 59.04
C SER A 160 -11.17 65.76 59.32
N PRO A 161 -11.75 64.58 59.00
CA PRO A 161 -13.06 64.15 59.51
C PRO A 161 -12.97 63.73 60.99
N ALA A 162 -14.09 63.75 61.71
CA ALA A 162 -14.14 63.23 63.09
C ALA A 162 -13.61 61.79 63.18
N ALA A 163 -12.77 61.50 64.18
CA ALA A 163 -12.10 60.21 64.36
C ALA A 163 -13.09 59.02 64.31
N GLY A 164 -12.80 58.05 63.43
CA GLY A 164 -13.60 56.83 63.27
C GLY A 164 -14.68 56.87 62.17
N MET A 165 -14.79 57.97 61.41
CA MET A 165 -15.68 58.06 60.24
C MET A 165 -14.89 57.84 58.94
N PRO A 166 -15.34 56.97 58.02
CA PRO A 166 -14.76 56.91 56.67
C PRO A 166 -14.94 58.27 55.98
N VAL A 167 -13.92 58.71 55.23
CA VAL A 167 -14.01 59.82 54.28
C VAL A 167 -15.04 59.46 53.21
N SER A 168 -16.32 59.74 53.51
CA SER A 168 -17.42 59.64 52.57
C SER A 168 -17.34 60.81 51.59
N PRO A 169 -17.51 60.60 50.27
CA PRO A 169 -17.26 61.62 49.24
C PRO A 169 -18.28 62.77 49.21
N THR A 170 -19.10 62.94 50.27
CA THR A 170 -19.95 64.11 50.46
C THR A 170 -20.55 64.11 51.86
N PRO A 171 -20.25 65.09 52.73
CA PRO A 171 -21.08 65.39 53.89
C PRO A 171 -22.41 66.01 53.42
N PRO A 172 -23.53 65.80 54.11
CA PRO A 172 -24.80 66.40 53.74
C PRO A 172 -24.76 67.93 53.98
N SER A 173 -24.95 68.70 52.91
CA SER A 173 -25.36 70.12 52.89
C SER A 173 -24.56 71.11 53.75
N GLY A 174 -23.41 71.53 53.23
CA GLY A 174 -22.70 72.78 53.54
C GLY A 174 -21.50 72.87 52.60
N SER A 175 -21.36 73.94 51.80
CA SER A 175 -20.28 74.03 50.80
C SER A 175 -18.92 73.82 51.46
N GLY A 176 -18.11 72.86 51.03
CA GLY A 176 -16.73 72.67 51.53
C GLY A 176 -15.74 73.74 51.06
N GLN A 177 -16.29 74.86 50.58
CA GLN A 177 -15.60 76.12 50.38
C GLN A 177 -15.14 76.69 51.73
N ARG A 178 -13.90 77.17 51.78
CA ARG A 178 -13.24 77.78 52.94
C ARG A 178 -12.57 79.07 52.48
N THR A 179 -12.59 80.10 53.31
CA THR A 179 -12.00 81.40 52.99
C THR A 179 -11.05 81.83 54.08
N LEU A 180 -9.80 82.09 53.71
CA LEU A 180 -8.82 82.79 54.52
C LEU A 180 -8.90 84.28 54.20
N ILE A 181 -8.83 85.13 55.22
CA ILE A 181 -8.64 86.57 55.01
C ILE A 181 -7.42 87.02 55.81
N LEU A 182 -6.49 87.71 55.15
CA LEU A 182 -5.37 88.38 55.80
C LEU A 182 -5.64 89.89 55.82
N PHE A 183 -5.46 90.51 56.98
CA PHE A 183 -5.69 91.93 57.22
C PHE A 183 -4.40 92.62 57.65
N ASP A 184 -4.09 93.75 57.03
CA ASP A 184 -3.15 94.74 57.52
C ASP A 184 -3.94 95.87 58.20
N ASN A 185 -3.98 95.84 59.53
CA ASN A 185 -4.65 96.84 60.37
C ASN A 185 -3.97 98.21 60.34
N GLY A 186 -2.69 98.28 59.99
CA GLY A 186 -1.95 99.53 59.86
C GLY A 186 -2.43 100.36 58.68
N THR A 187 -2.82 99.71 57.58
CA THR A 187 -3.37 100.36 56.38
C THR A 187 -4.86 100.11 56.15
N ASN A 188 -5.51 99.33 57.03
CA ASN A 188 -6.89 98.87 56.91
C ASN A 188 -7.18 98.25 55.53
N CYS A 189 -6.26 97.41 55.09
CA CYS A 189 -6.29 96.70 53.80
C CYS A 189 -6.30 95.20 54.05
N SER A 190 -6.93 94.45 53.16
CA SER A 190 -7.04 92.99 53.30
C SER A 190 -6.99 92.29 51.97
N ASP A 191 -6.64 91.01 52.01
CA ASP A 191 -6.82 90.10 50.88
C ASP A 191 -7.47 88.80 51.35
N SER A 192 -8.25 88.19 50.46
CA SER A 192 -9.03 86.99 50.79
C SER A 192 -8.83 85.91 49.73
N ALA A 193 -8.57 84.69 50.18
CA ALA A 193 -8.39 83.52 49.32
C ALA A 193 -9.42 82.45 49.66
N THR A 194 -10.19 82.05 48.66
CA THR A 194 -11.25 81.06 48.81
C THR A 194 -10.91 79.79 48.02
N TYR A 195 -10.86 78.65 48.71
CA TYR A 195 -10.59 77.35 48.12
C TYR A 195 -11.71 76.36 48.47
N VAL A 196 -11.81 75.29 47.69
CA VAL A 196 -12.75 74.19 47.92
C VAL A 196 -11.94 73.00 48.39
N ARG A 197 -12.09 72.64 49.67
CA ARG A 197 -11.30 71.56 50.29
C ARG A 197 -11.41 70.26 49.50
N GLU A 198 -12.59 69.98 48.97
CA GLU A 198 -12.86 68.77 48.21
C GLU A 198 -11.95 68.59 46.99
N LEU A 199 -11.58 69.68 46.32
CA LEU A 199 -10.82 69.63 45.06
C LEU A 199 -9.32 69.39 45.25
N LEU A 200 -8.84 69.24 46.49
CA LEU A 200 -7.47 68.83 46.75
C LEU A 200 -7.23 67.43 46.16
N VAL A 201 -6.25 67.33 45.27
CA VAL A 201 -5.88 66.10 44.57
C VAL A 201 -4.78 65.36 45.32
N ASN A 202 -4.70 64.04 45.13
CA ASN A 202 -3.54 63.26 45.57
C ASN A 202 -2.31 63.51 44.67
N THR A 203 -1.19 62.88 45.00
CA THR A 203 0.07 62.96 44.21
C THR A 203 -0.04 62.44 42.76
N LEU A 204 -1.16 61.79 42.39
CA LEU A 204 -1.46 61.33 41.03
C LEU A 204 -2.44 62.26 40.29
N GLY A 205 -2.72 63.46 40.83
CA GLY A 205 -3.65 64.42 40.22
C GLY A 205 -5.11 63.98 40.24
N THR A 206 -5.45 62.97 41.05
CA THR A 206 -6.80 62.41 41.16
C THR A 206 -7.51 62.96 42.39
N TYR A 207 -8.79 63.30 42.24
CA TYR A 207 -9.64 63.78 43.33
C TYR A 207 -9.94 62.66 44.33
N GLY A 208 -9.68 62.89 45.62
CA GLY A 208 -9.98 61.97 46.72
C GLY A 208 -9.08 60.74 46.79
N GLY A 209 -8.09 60.75 47.69
CA GLY A 209 -7.22 59.62 48.02
C GLY A 209 -7.49 59.02 49.41
N GLN A 210 -6.83 57.90 49.74
CA GLN A 210 -6.79 57.40 51.13
C GLN A 210 -5.90 58.34 51.97
N SER A 211 -6.11 58.38 53.29
CA SER A 211 -5.56 59.38 54.23
C SER A 211 -4.04 59.43 54.40
N GLY A 212 -3.27 58.69 53.59
CA GLY A 212 -1.80 58.80 53.54
C GLY A 212 -1.26 59.12 52.13
N GLU A 213 -2.13 59.20 51.12
CA GLU A 213 -1.81 59.67 49.77
C GLU A 213 -2.25 61.14 49.54
N SER A 214 -2.85 61.76 50.57
CA SER A 214 -3.49 63.08 50.48
C SER A 214 -2.64 64.21 51.09
N ASP A 215 -1.62 63.88 51.89
CA ASP A 215 -0.70 64.87 52.45
C ASP A 215 0.02 65.65 51.32
N GLY A 216 0.25 66.94 51.54
CA GLY A 216 0.85 67.86 50.56
C GLY A 216 -0.12 68.68 49.72
N GLY A 217 -1.44 68.58 49.99
CA GLY A 217 -2.48 69.27 49.24
C GLY A 217 -2.37 70.80 49.34
N THR A 218 -2.09 71.46 48.21
CA THR A 218 -1.90 72.91 48.11
C THR A 218 -2.92 73.52 47.16
N ALA A 219 -3.54 74.63 47.58
CA ALA A 219 -4.32 75.51 46.72
C ALA A 219 -3.44 76.68 46.27
N GLU A 220 -3.24 76.83 44.97
CA GLU A 220 -2.45 77.91 44.36
C GLU A 220 -3.39 78.94 43.71
N PHE A 221 -3.05 80.22 43.85
CA PHE A 221 -3.84 81.34 43.34
C PHE A 221 -3.02 82.12 42.31
N SER A 222 -3.58 82.28 41.10
CA SER A 222 -2.90 82.99 40.02
C SER A 222 -3.03 84.50 40.15
N TRP A 223 -1.92 85.21 39.97
CA TRP A 223 -1.87 86.67 39.92
C TRP A 223 -1.05 87.17 38.71
N PRO A 224 -1.44 88.29 38.04
CA PRO A 224 -2.70 89.01 38.15
C PRO A 224 -3.79 88.35 37.28
N GLY A 225 -4.83 87.79 37.89
CA GLY A 225 -6.00 87.32 37.15
C GLY A 225 -6.55 85.97 37.61
N VAL A 226 -7.88 85.95 37.72
CA VAL A 226 -8.79 84.86 38.10
C VAL A 226 -8.72 84.44 39.58
N PRO A 227 -9.79 84.66 40.38
CA PRO A 227 -9.86 84.30 41.80
C PRO A 227 -10.11 82.80 42.03
N GLN A 228 -9.77 81.93 41.08
CA GLN A 228 -10.00 80.49 41.20
C GLN A 228 -8.71 79.77 41.58
N ALA A 229 -8.76 79.07 42.71
CA ALA A 229 -7.67 78.19 43.13
C ALA A 229 -7.46 77.07 42.09
N SER A 230 -6.19 76.81 41.74
CA SER A 230 -5.77 75.52 41.20
C SER A 230 -5.32 74.61 42.34
N TYR A 231 -5.52 73.31 42.18
CA TYR A 231 -5.24 72.32 43.23
C TYR A 231 -4.11 71.43 42.76
N VAL A 232 -3.02 71.43 43.52
CA VAL A 232 -1.80 70.68 43.23
C VAL A 232 -1.36 69.98 44.50
N ASN A 233 -0.74 68.81 44.35
CA ASN A 233 -0.13 68.10 45.47
C ASN A 233 1.32 67.84 45.10
N TYR A 234 2.21 68.66 45.68
CA TYR A 234 3.66 68.53 45.51
C TYR A 234 4.27 67.50 46.48
N GLY A 235 3.43 66.66 47.10
CA GLY A 235 3.79 65.81 48.23
C GLY A 235 4.15 66.65 49.45
N CYS A 236 5.01 66.12 50.32
CA CYS A 236 5.50 66.81 51.51
C CYS A 236 6.49 67.93 51.17
N GLN A 237 6.09 68.89 50.35
CA GLN A 237 6.84 70.09 50.00
C GLN A 237 6.08 71.31 50.53
N ALA A 238 6.80 72.27 51.11
CA ALA A 238 6.20 73.53 51.54
C ALA A 238 5.63 74.30 50.33
N PRO A 239 4.62 75.17 50.50
CA PRO A 239 3.81 75.71 49.39
C PRO A 239 4.55 76.83 48.62
N PHE A 240 5.68 76.49 48.01
CA PHE A 240 6.37 77.26 47.01
C PHE A 240 6.49 76.43 45.74
N THR A 241 6.44 77.08 44.58
CA THR A 241 6.52 76.41 43.28
C THR A 241 7.95 75.88 43.07
N PRO A 242 8.17 74.55 42.97
CA PRO A 242 9.49 74.03 42.61
C PRO A 242 9.79 74.36 41.14
N LEU A 243 11.06 74.57 40.84
CA LEU A 243 11.52 74.59 39.45
C LEU A 243 11.53 73.16 38.89
N LEU A 244 10.80 72.91 37.80
CA LEU A 244 10.63 71.59 37.17
C LEU A 244 10.87 71.68 35.65
N VAL A 245 11.29 70.55 35.05
CA VAL A 245 11.40 70.38 33.59
C VAL A 245 10.56 69.18 33.18
N GLU A 246 9.61 69.40 32.26
CA GLU A 246 8.76 68.36 31.69
C GLU A 246 9.09 68.20 30.21
N ALA A 247 9.33 66.96 29.76
CA ALA A 247 9.78 66.64 28.41
C ALA A 247 8.82 65.66 27.71
N GLU A 248 8.55 65.90 26.43
CA GLU A 248 7.68 65.09 25.58
C GLU A 248 8.34 64.81 24.22
N ALA A 249 7.90 63.73 23.57
CA ALA A 249 8.40 63.32 22.27
C ALA A 249 7.25 62.79 21.39
N VAL A 250 7.31 63.12 20.10
CA VAL A 250 6.35 62.65 19.08
C VAL A 250 7.12 61.98 17.95
N GLY A 251 6.84 60.69 17.77
CA GLY A 251 7.45 59.83 16.75
C GLY A 251 8.04 58.55 17.33
N THR A 252 8.67 57.75 16.47
CA THR A 252 9.32 56.48 16.84
C THR A 252 10.58 56.33 16.01
N LEU A 253 11.65 55.79 16.60
CA LEU A 253 12.92 55.54 15.93
C LEU A 253 13.00 54.08 15.46
N CYS A 254 13.81 53.82 14.42
CA CYS A 254 13.97 52.48 13.87
C CYS A 254 15.43 52.16 13.61
N GLY A 255 16.00 51.24 14.40
CA GLY A 255 17.33 50.65 14.19
C GLY A 255 18.47 51.66 14.12
N GLY A 256 18.43 52.70 14.95
CA GLY A 256 19.42 53.78 14.93
C GLY A 256 19.26 54.78 13.77
N THR A 257 18.07 54.82 13.14
CA THR A 257 17.72 55.76 12.08
C THR A 257 16.36 56.42 12.34
N GLY A 258 16.12 57.57 11.69
CA GLY A 258 14.88 58.33 11.81
C GLY A 258 15.03 59.60 12.64
N THR A 259 13.97 60.41 12.63
CA THR A 259 13.90 61.67 13.38
C THR A 259 12.63 61.70 14.21
N VAL A 260 12.74 62.25 15.43
CA VAL A 260 11.59 62.52 16.30
C VAL A 260 11.57 63.98 16.70
N SER A 261 10.37 64.52 16.87
CA SER A 261 10.19 65.87 17.41
C SER A 261 10.12 65.77 18.92
N ILE A 262 10.90 66.59 19.62
CA ILE A 262 10.92 66.65 21.08
C ILE A 262 10.67 68.08 21.54
N SER A 263 9.97 68.20 22.66
CA SER A 263 9.67 69.49 23.27
C SER A 263 9.63 69.37 24.78
N ALA A 264 9.91 70.47 25.46
CA ALA A 264 9.86 70.53 26.91
C ALA A 264 9.42 71.91 27.41
N GLN A 265 9.00 71.96 28.67
CA GLN A 265 8.64 73.17 29.38
C GLN A 265 9.41 73.26 30.71
N VAL A 266 9.81 74.48 31.08
CA VAL A 266 10.42 74.78 32.39
C VAL A 266 9.39 75.55 33.19
N ILE A 267 8.99 75.00 34.34
CA ILE A 267 7.92 75.52 35.19
C ILE A 267 8.54 75.98 36.51
N GLY A 268 8.16 77.16 37.02
CA GLY A 268 8.42 77.51 38.42
C GLY A 268 9.73 78.26 38.75
N GLY A 269 10.29 79.04 37.83
CA GLY A 269 11.42 79.93 38.15
C GLY A 269 12.19 80.43 36.93
N ALA A 270 13.15 81.32 37.15
CA ALA A 270 14.06 81.78 36.11
C ALA A 270 15.19 80.76 35.86
N TYR A 271 15.59 80.64 34.60
CA TYR A 271 16.72 79.82 34.15
C TYR A 271 17.55 80.62 33.15
N THR A 272 18.85 80.32 33.05
CA THR A 272 19.79 81.03 32.17
C THR A 272 20.00 80.35 30.84
N SER A 273 19.91 79.01 30.81
CA SER A 273 20.02 78.21 29.59
C SER A 273 19.33 76.87 29.76
N VAL A 274 19.08 76.19 28.64
CA VAL A 274 18.65 74.80 28.60
C VAL A 274 19.57 74.00 27.68
N GLN A 275 19.72 72.71 27.94
CA GLN A 275 20.50 71.82 27.07
C GLN A 275 19.92 70.40 27.04
N TRP A 276 19.60 69.92 25.84
CA TRP A 276 19.25 68.54 25.57
C TRP A 276 20.51 67.65 25.50
N THR A 277 20.41 66.47 26.09
CA THR A 277 21.43 65.42 26.10
C THR A 277 20.75 64.05 25.97
N GLY A 278 21.51 63.01 25.63
CA GLY A 278 21.00 61.64 25.55
C GLY A 278 21.03 61.03 24.14
N GLY A 279 20.96 59.70 24.12
CA GLY A 279 21.21 58.86 22.94
C GLY A 279 22.57 59.09 22.27
N THR A 280 22.75 58.50 21.09
CA THR A 280 23.99 58.51 20.30
C THR A 280 23.90 59.34 19.02
N GLY A 281 22.70 59.83 18.70
CA GLY A 281 22.40 60.71 17.59
C GLY A 281 22.70 62.19 17.83
N THR A 282 21.99 63.05 17.11
CA THR A 282 22.21 64.51 17.11
C THR A 282 20.91 65.29 17.28
N PHE A 283 20.97 66.38 18.05
CA PHE A 283 19.89 67.36 18.17
C PHE A 283 20.09 68.46 17.12
N ALA A 284 19.01 68.89 16.45
CA ALA A 284 19.09 69.99 15.49
C ALA A 284 19.50 71.31 16.17
N ASP A 285 18.96 71.56 17.36
CA ASP A 285 19.41 72.57 18.30
C ASP A 285 19.24 72.02 19.73
N PRO A 286 20.32 71.68 20.44
CA PRO A 286 20.23 71.16 21.80
C PRO A 286 19.85 72.24 22.82
N ASN A 287 19.93 73.55 22.49
CA ASN A 287 19.68 74.62 23.46
C ASN A 287 18.26 75.23 23.35
N ALA A 288 17.38 74.60 22.58
CA ALA A 288 16.00 75.01 22.39
C ALA A 288 15.03 74.13 23.21
N LEU A 289 13.97 74.73 23.76
CA LEU A 289 12.90 74.00 24.44
C LEU A 289 12.17 73.02 23.50
N ALA A 290 12.11 73.33 22.20
CA ALA A 290 11.58 72.44 21.18
C ALA A 290 12.62 72.24 20.07
N THR A 291 12.88 70.98 19.70
CA THR A 291 13.91 70.62 18.72
C THR A 291 13.59 69.27 18.08
N THR A 292 14.41 68.83 17.13
CA THR A 292 14.32 67.49 16.55
C THR A 292 15.56 66.69 16.90
N TYR A 293 15.35 65.43 17.27
CA TYR A 293 16.42 64.47 17.49
C TYR A 293 16.53 63.51 16.30
N THR A 294 17.71 63.39 15.72
CA THR A 294 18.03 62.43 14.66
C THR A 294 18.84 61.29 15.26
N ALA A 295 18.34 60.06 15.16
CA ALA A 295 19.00 58.89 15.75
C ALA A 295 20.39 58.61 15.17
N GLY A 296 21.28 58.12 16.03
CA GLY A 296 22.59 57.59 15.69
C GLY A 296 22.59 56.06 15.67
N ALA A 297 23.62 55.45 15.10
CA ALA A 297 23.72 54.00 14.93
C ALA A 297 23.70 53.18 16.25
N GLY A 298 23.96 53.82 17.40
CA GLY A 298 23.90 53.20 18.72
C GLY A 298 22.53 53.26 19.40
N ASP A 299 21.55 53.93 18.79
CA ASP A 299 20.19 54.11 19.32
C ASP A 299 19.31 52.88 19.05
N LEU A 300 19.73 51.76 19.62
CA LEU A 300 19.10 50.45 19.53
C LEU A 300 18.29 50.19 20.80
N GLY A 301 16.97 50.04 20.68
CA GLY A 301 16.07 49.97 21.83
C GLY A 301 15.66 51.34 22.38
N THR A 302 14.94 51.38 23.50
CA THR A 302 14.42 52.65 24.05
C THR A 302 15.52 53.67 24.32
N VAL A 303 15.40 54.84 23.70
CA VAL A 303 16.35 55.96 23.80
C VAL A 303 15.84 56.97 24.82
N THR A 304 16.62 57.26 25.85
CA THR A 304 16.33 58.33 26.81
C THR A 304 16.94 59.65 26.35
N LEU A 305 16.11 60.69 26.24
CA LEU A 305 16.54 62.06 25.94
C LEU A 305 16.20 62.95 27.15
N THR A 306 17.14 63.79 27.59
CA THR A 306 17.06 64.58 28.82
C THR A 306 17.31 66.05 28.52
N LEU A 307 16.39 66.93 28.90
CA LEU A 307 16.60 68.37 28.93
C LEU A 307 17.01 68.79 30.33
N CYS A 308 18.08 69.56 30.46
CA CYS A 308 18.47 70.20 31.72
C CYS A 308 18.38 71.72 31.61
N ALA A 309 17.74 72.38 32.56
CA ALA A 309 17.68 73.83 32.70
C ALA A 309 18.72 74.30 33.73
N GLN A 310 19.62 75.18 33.31
CA GLN A 310 20.65 75.78 34.16
C GLN A 310 20.06 76.97 34.92
N THR A 311 20.32 77.02 36.21
CA THR A 311 19.90 78.13 37.08
C THR A 311 21.11 78.96 37.52
N ASP A 312 20.85 80.16 38.05
CA ASP A 312 21.90 81.10 38.47
C ASP A 312 22.70 80.62 39.69
N CYS A 313 22.15 79.72 40.52
CA CYS A 313 22.73 79.38 41.81
C CYS A 313 22.64 77.88 42.19
N ALA A 314 22.13 77.00 41.32
CA ALA A 314 21.99 75.56 41.62
C ALA A 314 22.46 74.64 40.48
N ALA A 315 22.53 73.34 40.79
CA ALA A 315 22.73 72.28 39.81
C ALA A 315 21.59 72.32 38.77
N PRO A 316 21.86 71.96 37.49
CA PRO A 316 20.82 71.93 36.48
C PRO A 316 19.66 71.03 36.88
N ILE A 317 18.42 71.49 36.67
CA ILE A 317 17.22 70.69 36.90
C ILE A 317 16.85 70.03 35.59
N CYS A 318 16.61 68.73 35.60
CA CYS A 318 16.44 67.95 34.37
C CYS A 318 15.11 67.20 34.30
N GLY A 319 14.57 67.10 33.09
CA GLY A 319 13.41 66.29 32.73
C GLY A 319 13.78 65.35 31.58
N SER A 320 13.25 64.12 31.58
CA SER A 320 13.59 63.12 30.56
C SER A 320 12.37 62.53 29.89
N VAL A 321 12.52 62.18 28.61
CA VAL A 321 11.52 61.49 27.80
C VAL A 321 12.12 60.21 27.20
N GLN A 322 11.32 59.13 27.20
CA GLN A 322 11.69 57.85 26.62
C GLN A 322 11.11 57.74 25.21
N VAL A 323 11.97 57.57 24.21
CA VAL A 323 11.59 57.37 22.80
C VAL A 323 11.80 55.90 22.45
N PRO A 324 10.73 55.14 22.13
CA PRO A 324 10.90 53.77 21.64
C PRO A 324 11.71 53.76 20.33
N SER A 325 12.79 52.98 20.28
CA SER A 325 13.48 52.63 19.02
C SER A 325 13.28 51.15 18.76
N GLY A 326 12.53 50.82 17.70
CA GLY A 326 12.30 49.44 17.27
C GLY A 326 13.38 48.95 16.30
N ASN A 327 13.40 47.65 16.02
CA ASN A 327 14.13 47.10 14.87
C ASN A 327 13.13 46.72 13.76
N GLY A 328 13.60 46.69 12.51
CA GLY A 328 12.85 46.02 11.43
C GLY A 328 12.50 44.58 11.83
N PRO A 329 11.41 44.00 11.32
CA PRO A 329 10.91 42.74 11.84
C PRO A 329 11.85 41.60 11.46
N SER A 330 12.26 40.80 12.46
CA SER A 330 13.05 39.58 12.25
C SER A 330 12.10 38.40 12.18
N ILE A 331 11.90 37.85 10.99
CA ILE A 331 10.87 36.84 10.75
C ILE A 331 11.42 35.45 11.03
N THR A 332 10.79 34.76 11.97
CA THR A 332 11.04 33.33 12.24
C THR A 332 9.84 32.51 11.78
N ILE A 333 10.11 31.32 11.23
CA ILE A 333 9.07 30.36 10.81
C ILE A 333 9.24 29.09 11.63
N THR A 334 8.17 28.66 12.30
CA THR A 334 8.09 27.36 12.96
C THR A 334 7.07 26.47 12.27
N ALA A 335 7.15 25.16 12.48
CA ALA A 335 6.20 24.19 11.94
C ALA A 335 5.60 23.35 13.07
N ASN A 336 4.35 22.92 12.92
CA ASN A 336 3.68 22.03 13.88
C ASN A 336 4.13 20.55 13.78
N GLY A 337 5.14 20.25 12.96
CA GLY A 337 5.69 18.93 12.73
C GLY A 337 7.05 18.99 12.00
N PRO A 338 7.63 17.84 11.63
CA PRO A 338 8.88 17.77 10.87
C PRO A 338 8.78 18.50 9.52
N LEU A 339 9.88 19.14 9.08
CA LEU A 339 9.95 19.82 7.77
C LEU A 339 10.04 18.87 6.56
N ALA A 340 10.06 17.56 6.80
CA ALA A 340 10.01 16.52 5.77
C ALA A 340 8.55 16.02 5.64
N LEU A 341 7.87 16.44 4.58
CA LEU A 341 6.45 16.21 4.36
C LEU A 341 6.20 14.90 3.59
N CYS A 342 5.33 14.03 4.12
CA CYS A 342 4.96 12.78 3.48
C CYS A 342 3.86 13.00 2.42
N PRO A 343 3.78 12.18 1.36
CA PRO A 343 2.78 12.36 0.31
C PRO A 343 1.35 12.30 0.85
N GLY A 344 0.58 13.38 0.68
CA GLY A 344 -0.82 13.48 1.14
C GLY A 344 -1.01 14.16 2.50
N ASP A 345 0.06 14.39 3.26
CA ASP A 345 -0.02 15.07 4.55
C ASP A 345 -0.07 16.61 4.39
N GLN A 346 -0.46 17.28 5.48
CA GLN A 346 -0.47 18.74 5.60
C GLN A 346 0.47 19.19 6.72
N LEU A 347 1.23 20.25 6.48
CA LEU A 347 2.09 20.90 7.46
C LEU A 347 1.63 22.35 7.65
N VAL A 348 1.56 22.83 8.89
CA VAL A 348 1.21 24.22 9.20
C VAL A 348 2.48 24.97 9.60
N LEU A 349 2.86 25.94 8.78
CA LEU A 349 3.93 26.89 9.04
C LEU A 349 3.37 28.08 9.81
N THR A 350 4.05 28.54 10.85
CA THR A 350 3.69 29.70 11.68
C THR A 350 4.83 30.71 11.68
N ALA A 351 4.56 31.92 11.18
CA ALA A 351 5.47 33.05 11.17
C ALA A 351 5.29 33.90 12.44
N ALA A 352 6.41 34.37 13.01
CA ALA A 352 6.46 35.26 14.18
C ALA A 352 7.43 36.44 13.94
N GLY A 353 7.34 37.49 14.77
CA GLY A 353 8.26 38.64 14.74
C GLY A 353 7.81 39.90 13.99
N ALA A 354 6.51 40.05 13.65
CA ALA A 354 5.93 41.21 12.98
C ALA A 354 4.44 41.40 13.32
N ASP A 355 3.86 42.55 12.97
CA ASP A 355 2.44 42.85 13.22
C ASP A 355 1.51 42.26 12.14
N SER A 356 2.04 42.04 10.94
CA SER A 356 1.31 41.47 9.80
C SER A 356 2.23 40.63 8.92
N TYR A 357 1.64 39.67 8.18
CA TYR A 357 2.37 38.68 7.38
C TYR A 357 1.70 38.42 6.04
N THR A 358 2.51 38.33 4.99
CA THR A 358 2.11 37.96 3.64
C THR A 358 3.05 36.89 3.09
N TRP A 359 2.52 35.75 2.70
CA TRP A 359 3.27 34.62 2.15
C TRP A 359 3.38 34.72 0.62
N ALA A 360 4.58 34.47 0.09
CA ALA A 360 4.81 34.36 -1.34
C ALA A 360 4.01 33.16 -1.88
N GLY A 361 3.04 33.42 -2.77
CA GLY A 361 2.13 32.40 -3.31
C GLY A 361 0.65 32.53 -2.89
N GLY A 362 0.29 33.51 -2.05
CA GLY A 362 -1.13 33.91 -1.87
C GLY A 362 -1.76 33.68 -0.49
N GLY A 363 -0.99 33.65 0.59
CA GLY A 363 -1.50 33.52 1.97
C GLY A 363 -1.36 34.81 2.78
N ASN A 364 -2.39 35.18 3.55
CA ASN A 364 -2.34 36.30 4.50
C ASN A 364 -2.46 35.79 5.94
N GLY A 365 -1.69 36.38 6.85
CA GLY A 365 -1.72 36.05 8.28
C GLY A 365 -0.54 35.20 8.74
N ALA A 366 -0.47 34.99 10.06
CA ALA A 366 0.67 34.37 10.73
C ALA A 366 0.85 32.88 10.41
N THR A 367 -0.12 32.22 9.78
CA THR A 367 -0.06 30.78 9.49
C THR A 367 -0.28 30.47 8.01
N LEU A 368 0.43 29.46 7.49
CA LEU A 368 0.26 28.92 6.14
C LEU A 368 0.22 27.39 6.20
N THR A 369 -0.83 26.77 5.66
CA THR A 369 -0.91 25.31 5.48
C THR A 369 -0.35 24.92 4.12
N VAL A 370 0.59 23.97 4.10
CA VAL A 370 1.30 23.53 2.90
C VAL A 370 1.13 22.02 2.69
N THR A 371 0.98 21.61 1.43
CA THR A 371 0.75 20.21 0.99
C THR A 371 1.81 19.70 0.02
N THR A 372 2.72 20.57 -0.43
CA THR A 372 3.76 20.25 -1.40
C THR A 372 5.14 20.65 -0.87
N PRO A 373 6.21 19.93 -1.25
CA PRO A 373 7.57 20.37 -0.97
C PRO A 373 7.88 21.68 -1.70
N GLY A 374 8.76 22.49 -1.12
CA GLY A 374 9.18 23.76 -1.69
C GLY A 374 9.72 24.72 -0.63
N THR A 375 10.28 25.83 -1.10
CA THR A 375 10.68 26.95 -0.24
C THR A 375 9.51 27.90 -0.04
N TYR A 376 9.12 28.13 1.20
CA TYR A 376 8.06 29.05 1.57
C TYR A 376 8.66 30.31 2.19
N THR A 377 8.37 31.46 1.57
CA THR A 377 8.86 32.76 2.02
C THR A 377 7.70 33.60 2.54
N VAL A 378 7.88 34.23 3.69
CA VAL A 378 6.93 35.17 4.27
C VAL A 378 7.59 36.53 4.41
N THR A 379 6.85 37.58 4.06
CA THR A 379 7.21 38.96 4.35
C THR A 379 6.38 39.41 5.54
N GLY A 380 7.03 39.81 6.63
CA GLY A 380 6.36 40.42 7.78
C GLY A 380 6.58 41.92 7.80
N THR A 381 5.57 42.67 8.23
CA THR A 381 5.61 44.15 8.31
C THR A 381 5.30 44.60 9.73
N ASN A 382 6.11 45.50 10.26
CA ASN A 382 5.86 46.24 11.49
C ASN A 382 6.02 47.77 11.24
N GLN A 383 5.86 48.58 12.28
CA GLN A 383 6.01 50.04 12.20
C GLN A 383 7.38 50.51 11.65
N CYS A 384 8.43 49.67 11.73
CA CYS A 384 9.79 49.96 11.27
C CYS A 384 10.11 49.40 9.87
N GLY A 385 9.14 48.82 9.16
CA GLY A 385 9.30 48.37 7.77
C GLY A 385 9.02 46.88 7.58
N THR A 386 9.64 46.30 6.55
CA THR A 386 9.41 44.91 6.13
C THR A 386 10.65 44.05 6.31
N GLY A 387 10.46 42.81 6.74
CA GLY A 387 11.48 41.77 6.84
C GLY A 387 11.00 40.48 6.19
N GLN A 388 11.93 39.60 5.80
CA GLN A 388 11.59 38.32 5.18
C GLN A 388 12.18 37.15 5.96
N GLY A 389 11.42 36.06 6.00
CA GLY A 389 11.88 34.75 6.48
C GLY A 389 11.54 33.70 5.42
N SER A 390 12.38 32.67 5.32
CA SER A 390 12.10 31.52 4.45
C SER A 390 12.35 30.20 5.19
N VAL A 391 11.60 29.17 4.81
CA VAL A 391 11.77 27.80 5.28
C VAL A 391 11.67 26.85 4.10
N GLU A 392 12.53 25.83 4.07
CA GLU A 392 12.48 24.77 3.07
C GLU A 392 11.70 23.58 3.63
N VAL A 393 10.64 23.19 2.95
CA VAL A 393 9.88 21.95 3.21
C VAL A 393 10.31 20.93 2.17
N THR A 394 10.91 19.83 2.62
CA THR A 394 11.38 18.77 1.73
C THR A 394 10.35 17.66 1.61
N GLN A 395 10.34 16.93 0.50
CA GLN A 395 9.50 15.74 0.39
C GLN A 395 10.20 14.57 1.08
N ALA A 396 9.52 13.99 2.07
CA ALA A 396 9.93 12.71 2.63
C ALA A 396 9.53 11.59 1.67
N SER A 397 10.44 10.64 1.45
CA SER A 397 10.18 9.48 0.61
C SER A 397 9.11 8.58 1.23
N ALA A 398 8.12 8.18 0.43
CA ALA A 398 7.19 7.13 0.82
C ALA A 398 7.95 5.84 1.19
N VAL A 399 7.50 5.13 2.22
CA VAL A 399 8.09 3.85 2.60
C VAL A 399 7.78 2.83 1.51
N VAL A 400 8.81 2.37 0.81
CA VAL A 400 8.72 1.25 -0.13
C VAL A 400 9.59 0.14 0.44
N VAL A 401 8.93 -0.90 0.98
CA VAL A 401 9.61 -2.04 1.58
C VAL A 401 9.83 -3.11 0.53
N SER A 402 11.05 -3.60 0.41
CA SER A 402 11.35 -4.81 -0.35
C SER A 402 11.98 -5.86 0.55
N ILE A 403 11.65 -7.13 0.33
CA ILE A 403 12.29 -8.27 0.99
C ILE A 403 13.12 -9.00 -0.07
N SER A 404 14.40 -9.21 0.20
CA SER A 404 15.34 -9.96 -0.65
C SER A 404 15.94 -11.15 0.11
N GLY A 405 16.51 -12.10 -0.61
CA GLY A 405 17.01 -13.37 -0.08
C GLY A 405 16.39 -14.56 -0.80
N ASP A 406 16.99 -15.73 -0.65
CA ASP A 406 16.49 -16.94 -1.31
C ASP A 406 15.15 -17.34 -0.67
N THR A 407 14.13 -17.56 -1.49
CA THR A 407 12.78 -17.95 -1.05
C THR A 407 12.60 -19.47 -1.01
N GLU A 408 13.62 -20.23 -1.37
CA GLU A 408 13.65 -21.69 -1.27
C GLU A 408 14.77 -22.13 -0.32
N ILE A 409 14.42 -22.97 0.66
CA ILE A 409 15.38 -23.58 1.57
C ILE A 409 15.35 -25.10 1.43
N CYS A 410 16.53 -25.72 1.42
CA CYS A 410 16.66 -27.17 1.31
C CYS A 410 16.44 -27.83 2.69
N PRO A 411 16.10 -29.12 2.76
CA PRO A 411 15.91 -29.81 4.05
C PRO A 411 17.12 -29.65 4.98
N GLY A 412 16.92 -29.09 6.18
CA GLY A 412 17.99 -28.81 7.15
C GLY A 412 18.80 -27.53 6.89
N GLY A 413 18.53 -26.82 5.79
CA GLY A 413 19.13 -25.53 5.46
C GLY A 413 18.38 -24.33 6.06
N SER A 414 18.91 -23.14 5.81
CA SER A 414 18.31 -21.87 6.20
C SER A 414 18.63 -20.79 5.19
N THR A 415 17.74 -19.81 5.04
CA THR A 415 17.95 -18.62 4.21
C THR A 415 17.91 -17.36 5.07
N THR A 416 18.59 -16.31 4.63
CA THR A 416 18.53 -15.00 5.26
C THR A 416 17.67 -14.07 4.41
N LEU A 417 16.52 -13.68 4.97
CA LEU A 417 15.66 -12.66 4.39
C LEU A 417 16.10 -11.29 4.89
N THR A 418 16.27 -10.33 3.97
CA THR A 418 16.70 -8.97 4.26
C THR A 418 15.63 -7.99 3.78
N ALA A 419 15.16 -7.14 4.67
CA ALA A 419 14.25 -6.05 4.37
C ALA A 419 15.02 -4.74 4.20
N SER A 420 14.61 -3.94 3.20
CA SER A 420 15.18 -2.62 2.92
C SER A 420 14.08 -1.58 2.65
N GLY A 421 14.44 -0.30 2.70
CA GLY A 421 13.54 0.81 2.34
C GLY A 421 12.85 1.54 3.51
N ALA A 422 13.23 1.25 4.76
CA ALA A 422 12.73 1.94 5.96
C ALA A 422 13.83 2.15 7.02
N SER A 423 13.52 2.90 8.09
CA SER A 423 14.45 3.16 9.20
C SER A 423 14.38 2.12 10.32
N SER A 424 13.28 1.37 10.43
CA SER A 424 13.12 0.29 11.41
C SER A 424 12.26 -0.85 10.86
N TYR A 425 12.47 -2.05 11.38
CA TYR A 425 11.86 -3.29 10.88
C TYR A 425 11.48 -4.19 12.06
N VAL A 426 10.26 -4.72 12.03
CA VAL A 426 9.76 -5.75 12.95
C VAL A 426 9.21 -6.91 12.13
N TRP A 427 9.77 -8.10 12.29
CA TRP A 427 9.35 -9.30 11.56
C TRP A 427 8.23 -10.04 12.30
N SER A 428 7.46 -10.85 11.57
CA SER A 428 6.39 -11.71 12.13
C SER A 428 6.88 -12.73 13.14
N THR A 429 8.18 -13.01 13.15
CA THR A 429 8.90 -13.81 14.16
C THR A 429 9.07 -13.08 15.50
N GLY A 430 8.77 -11.78 15.57
CA GLY A 430 8.98 -10.90 16.72
C GLY A 430 10.38 -10.28 16.79
N THR A 431 11.30 -10.64 15.89
CA THR A 431 12.65 -10.08 15.85
C THR A 431 12.66 -8.70 15.21
N THR A 432 13.53 -7.83 15.71
CA THR A 432 13.75 -6.48 15.17
C THR A 432 15.06 -6.42 14.39
N GLY A 433 15.11 -5.58 13.36
CA GLY A 433 16.31 -5.39 12.51
C GLY A 433 16.10 -5.76 11.04
N PRO A 434 17.05 -5.37 10.17
CA PRO A 434 16.89 -5.44 8.72
C PRO A 434 16.92 -6.86 8.15
N SER A 435 17.25 -7.90 8.93
CA SER A 435 17.27 -9.27 8.43
C SER A 435 16.86 -10.31 9.48
N ILE A 436 16.40 -11.44 8.98
CA ILE A 436 16.13 -12.66 9.76
C ILE A 436 16.70 -13.87 9.02
N THR A 437 17.17 -14.87 9.78
CA THR A 437 17.53 -16.18 9.23
C THR A 437 16.42 -17.16 9.58
N VAL A 438 15.89 -17.84 8.56
CA VAL A 438 14.74 -18.74 8.69
C VAL A 438 15.05 -20.11 8.13
N SER A 439 14.68 -21.14 8.88
CA SER A 439 14.90 -22.57 8.54
C SER A 439 13.60 -23.36 8.40
N ALA A 440 12.44 -22.74 8.63
CA ALA A 440 11.13 -23.34 8.47
C ALA A 440 10.38 -22.70 7.29
N THR A 441 9.57 -23.49 6.58
CA THR A 441 8.69 -22.97 5.54
C THR A 441 7.55 -22.17 6.13
N GLY A 442 7.11 -21.12 5.43
CA GLY A 442 6.00 -20.29 5.88
C GLY A 442 6.02 -18.91 5.26
N THR A 443 5.01 -18.11 5.58
CA THR A 443 4.98 -16.69 5.20
C THR A 443 5.64 -15.86 6.29
N TYR A 444 6.67 -15.12 5.92
CA TYR A 444 7.36 -14.16 6.77
C TYR A 444 6.95 -12.76 6.33
N SER A 445 6.45 -11.96 7.27
CA SER A 445 6.12 -10.56 7.01
C SER A 445 7.01 -9.63 7.82
N VAL A 446 7.38 -8.50 7.25
CA VAL A 446 8.08 -7.42 7.94
C VAL A 446 7.20 -6.19 7.93
N THR A 447 6.96 -5.64 9.12
CA THR A 447 6.40 -4.29 9.29
C THR A 447 7.57 -3.34 9.37
N ALA A 448 7.76 -2.57 8.32
CA ALA A 448 8.79 -1.54 8.28
C ALA A 448 8.16 -0.18 8.60
N SER A 449 8.85 0.60 9.42
CA SER A 449 8.37 1.92 9.85
C SER A 449 9.38 2.99 9.46
N SER A 450 8.88 4.11 8.95
CA SER A 450 9.65 5.34 8.81
C SER A 450 8.91 6.52 9.44
N ASN A 451 9.47 7.72 9.28
CA ASN A 451 8.82 8.98 9.58
C ASN A 451 7.51 9.22 8.79
N CYS A 452 7.26 8.48 7.70
CA CYS A 452 6.05 8.58 6.87
C CYS A 452 5.01 7.48 7.09
N GLY A 453 5.15 6.70 8.16
CA GLY A 453 4.20 5.66 8.52
C GLY A 453 4.78 4.25 8.43
N THR A 454 3.89 3.26 8.44
CA THR A 454 4.23 1.84 8.48
C THR A 454 3.70 1.11 7.26
N VAL A 455 4.52 0.24 6.69
CA VAL A 455 4.14 -0.64 5.58
C VAL A 455 4.50 -2.06 5.97
N THR A 456 3.57 -2.98 5.76
CA THR A 456 3.82 -4.41 5.93
C THR A 456 3.98 -5.07 4.57
N GLN A 457 5.10 -5.78 4.39
CA GLN A 457 5.35 -6.61 3.21
C GLN A 457 5.56 -8.05 3.66
N SER A 458 5.15 -9.01 2.83
CA SER A 458 5.34 -10.44 3.09
C SER A 458 6.09 -11.14 1.97
N VAL A 459 6.82 -12.19 2.33
CA VAL A 459 7.44 -13.16 1.42
C VAL A 459 7.15 -14.57 1.92
N THR A 460 6.95 -15.51 1.00
CA THR A 460 6.74 -16.92 1.35
C THR A 460 8.03 -17.69 1.10
N VAL A 461 8.50 -18.39 2.12
CA VAL A 461 9.63 -19.32 2.01
C VAL A 461 9.09 -20.74 1.91
N SER A 462 9.43 -21.41 0.81
CA SER A 462 9.05 -22.80 0.52
C SER A 462 10.24 -23.74 0.64
N MET A 463 9.95 -25.03 0.78
CA MET A 463 10.99 -26.05 0.79
C MET A 463 11.42 -26.33 -0.64
N GLY A 464 12.68 -26.08 -0.95
CA GLY A 464 13.28 -26.48 -2.22
C GLY A 464 13.44 -28.00 -2.26
N THR A 465 13.31 -28.58 -3.46
CA THR A 465 13.49 -30.02 -3.69
C THR A 465 14.72 -30.28 -4.55
N ALA A 466 15.33 -31.47 -4.40
CA ALA A 466 16.32 -31.95 -5.34
C ALA A 466 15.73 -31.95 -6.77
N PRO A 467 16.56 -31.74 -7.82
CA PRO A 467 16.05 -31.58 -9.17
C PRO A 467 15.44 -32.90 -9.65
N ALA A 468 14.36 -32.84 -10.42
CA ALA A 468 13.85 -34.04 -11.09
C ALA A 468 14.75 -34.35 -12.30
N VAL A 469 15.06 -35.62 -12.51
CA VAL A 469 15.83 -36.07 -13.68
C VAL A 469 15.23 -37.35 -14.24
N SER A 470 15.17 -37.44 -15.56
CA SER A 470 14.68 -38.61 -16.30
C SER A 470 15.51 -38.83 -17.54
N ILE A 471 15.60 -40.09 -17.99
CA ILE A 471 16.25 -40.48 -19.25
C ILE A 471 15.16 -40.98 -20.21
N SER A 472 15.27 -40.62 -21.48
CA SER A 472 14.42 -41.07 -22.59
C SER A 472 15.30 -41.43 -23.79
N GLY A 473 14.85 -42.36 -24.63
CA GLY A 473 15.62 -42.85 -25.79
C GLY A 473 15.33 -44.32 -26.05
N ALA A 474 15.91 -44.87 -27.11
CA ALA A 474 15.80 -46.30 -27.41
C ALA A 474 16.56 -47.13 -26.36
N ASP A 475 15.94 -48.23 -25.92
CA ASP A 475 16.46 -49.16 -24.91
C ASP A 475 17.18 -50.38 -25.52
N MET A 476 17.33 -50.42 -26.84
CA MET A 476 17.97 -51.51 -27.59
C MET A 476 18.93 -50.98 -28.67
N ILE A 477 20.13 -51.55 -28.77
CA ILE A 477 21.11 -51.28 -29.85
C ILE A 477 21.31 -52.56 -30.67
N CYS A 478 21.14 -52.47 -31.98
CA CYS A 478 21.48 -53.56 -32.90
C CYS A 478 22.96 -53.50 -33.26
N SER A 479 23.57 -54.65 -33.58
CA SER A 479 25.01 -54.76 -33.88
C SER A 479 25.48 -53.72 -34.91
N GLY A 480 26.49 -52.92 -34.54
CA GLY A 480 27.06 -51.85 -35.40
C GLY A 480 26.30 -50.53 -35.41
N ALA A 481 25.15 -50.42 -34.73
CA ALA A 481 24.38 -49.18 -34.59
C ALA A 481 24.73 -48.41 -33.30
N SER A 482 24.20 -47.20 -33.18
CA SER A 482 24.23 -46.42 -31.95
C SER A 482 22.84 -45.85 -31.65
N VAL A 483 22.58 -45.56 -30.37
CA VAL A 483 21.34 -44.90 -29.92
C VAL A 483 21.68 -43.64 -29.14
N THR A 484 20.80 -42.65 -29.23
CA THR A 484 20.90 -41.42 -28.44
C THR A 484 20.00 -41.53 -27.23
N LEU A 485 20.57 -41.34 -26.04
CA LEU A 485 19.84 -41.17 -24.79
C LEU A 485 19.76 -39.68 -24.48
N THR A 486 18.57 -39.20 -24.15
CA THR A 486 18.29 -37.81 -23.81
C THR A 486 17.83 -37.71 -22.35
N ALA A 487 18.52 -36.88 -21.58
CA ALA A 487 18.21 -36.59 -20.20
C ALA A 487 17.48 -35.25 -20.08
N ASN A 488 16.42 -35.22 -19.27
CA ASN A 488 15.63 -34.03 -18.99
C ASN A 488 15.75 -33.66 -17.52
N SER A 489 16.25 -32.45 -17.25
CA SER A 489 16.27 -31.84 -15.91
C SER A 489 16.36 -30.33 -16.01
N ASN A 490 16.03 -29.64 -14.91
CA ASN A 490 16.21 -28.20 -14.73
C ASN A 490 17.58 -27.83 -14.10
N ALA A 491 18.46 -28.81 -13.89
CA ALA A 491 19.78 -28.63 -13.29
C ALA A 491 20.89 -29.21 -14.18
N PRO A 492 22.17 -28.78 -13.99
CA PRO A 492 23.31 -29.31 -14.74
C PRO A 492 23.39 -30.83 -14.68
N LEU A 493 23.62 -31.45 -15.84
CA LEU A 493 23.60 -32.90 -16.05
C LEU A 493 25.03 -33.45 -16.21
N VAL A 494 25.31 -34.54 -15.49
CA VAL A 494 26.54 -35.33 -15.64
C VAL A 494 26.16 -36.80 -15.85
N TRP A 495 26.58 -37.36 -16.97
CA TRP A 495 26.34 -38.77 -17.31
C TRP A 495 27.40 -39.68 -16.68
N SER A 496 27.08 -40.96 -16.52
CA SER A 496 28.01 -42.00 -16.04
C SER A 496 29.21 -42.21 -16.97
N THR A 497 29.15 -41.72 -18.20
CA THR A 497 30.27 -41.67 -19.16
C THR A 497 31.26 -40.53 -18.88
N GLY A 498 30.90 -39.59 -18.01
CA GLY A 498 31.63 -38.35 -17.77
C GLY A 498 31.22 -37.18 -18.66
N ASP A 499 30.36 -37.42 -19.66
CA ASP A 499 29.82 -36.38 -20.53
C ASP A 499 28.88 -35.44 -19.78
N THR A 500 28.79 -34.19 -20.25
CA THR A 500 27.88 -33.18 -19.74
C THR A 500 26.90 -32.75 -20.83
N GLY A 501 25.67 -32.42 -20.46
CA GLY A 501 24.63 -31.98 -21.39
C GLY A 501 23.39 -32.89 -21.44
N SER A 502 22.43 -32.51 -22.28
CA SER A 502 21.10 -33.14 -22.34
C SER A 502 21.05 -34.46 -23.10
N SER A 503 22.15 -34.92 -23.74
CA SER A 503 22.15 -36.19 -24.45
C SER A 503 23.53 -36.81 -24.58
N ILE A 504 23.57 -38.13 -24.66
CA ILE A 504 24.73 -38.94 -25.05
C ILE A 504 24.37 -39.87 -26.20
N THR A 505 25.36 -40.23 -27.02
CA THR A 505 25.22 -41.29 -28.03
C THR A 505 26.05 -42.49 -27.61
N VAL A 506 25.42 -43.66 -27.55
CA VAL A 506 26.02 -44.89 -27.03
C VAL A 506 25.96 -45.98 -28.10
N SER A 507 27.08 -46.66 -28.31
CA SER A 507 27.24 -47.72 -29.32
C SER A 507 27.50 -49.10 -28.71
N THR A 508 27.53 -49.18 -27.37
CA THR A 508 27.74 -50.42 -26.62
C THR A 508 26.60 -50.61 -25.62
N PRO A 509 26.03 -51.81 -25.47
CA PRO A 509 25.06 -52.12 -24.43
C PRO A 509 25.62 -51.83 -23.04
N GLY A 510 24.77 -51.38 -22.12
CA GLY A 510 25.19 -50.98 -20.78
C GLY A 510 24.11 -50.22 -20.02
N THR A 511 24.35 -49.99 -18.73
CA THR A 511 23.51 -49.10 -17.93
C THR A 511 24.13 -47.72 -17.88
N PHE A 512 23.38 -46.73 -18.36
CA PHE A 512 23.78 -45.33 -18.37
C PHE A 512 22.96 -44.59 -17.32
N SER A 513 23.63 -43.89 -16.42
CA SER A 513 22.97 -43.03 -15.45
C SER A 513 23.31 -41.57 -15.71
N VAL A 514 22.42 -40.68 -15.29
CA VAL A 514 22.63 -39.24 -15.34
C VAL A 514 22.26 -38.66 -14.00
N THR A 515 23.15 -37.82 -13.48
CA THR A 515 22.97 -37.12 -12.21
C THR A 515 22.73 -35.64 -12.49
N ALA A 516 21.64 -35.13 -11.93
CA ALA A 516 21.33 -33.71 -11.90
C ALA A 516 21.55 -33.18 -10.48
N THR A 517 22.25 -32.05 -10.34
CA THR A 517 22.57 -31.47 -9.02
C THR A 517 22.21 -30.00 -8.96
N ASN A 518 21.45 -29.61 -7.94
CA ASN A 518 21.18 -28.20 -7.61
C ASN A 518 21.59 -27.90 -6.15
N GLY A 519 21.31 -26.69 -5.68
CA GLY A 519 21.62 -26.27 -4.30
C GLY A 519 20.92 -27.09 -3.21
N CYS A 520 19.87 -27.85 -3.54
CA CYS A 520 19.10 -28.68 -2.61
C CYS A 520 19.38 -30.18 -2.69
N GLY A 521 20.32 -30.61 -3.54
CA GLY A 521 20.79 -31.98 -3.58
C GLY A 521 20.95 -32.51 -5.00
N SER A 522 21.14 -33.82 -5.10
CA SER A 522 21.32 -34.54 -6.36
C SER A 522 20.25 -35.60 -6.54
N SER A 523 19.76 -35.75 -7.77
CA SER A 523 18.93 -36.88 -8.19
C SER A 523 19.61 -37.61 -9.32
N THR A 524 19.43 -38.92 -9.38
CA THR A 524 20.00 -39.77 -10.43
C THR A 524 18.89 -40.57 -11.11
N ALA A 525 18.91 -40.59 -12.44
CA ALA A 525 18.11 -41.51 -13.25
C ALA A 525 19.04 -42.47 -13.98
N SER A 526 18.56 -43.69 -14.26
CA SER A 526 19.31 -44.71 -15.00
C SER A 526 18.44 -45.32 -16.09
N SER A 527 19.05 -45.62 -17.24
CA SER A 527 18.45 -46.38 -18.33
C SER A 527 19.41 -47.49 -18.74
N THR A 528 18.89 -48.70 -18.92
CA THR A 528 19.67 -49.85 -19.40
C THR A 528 19.39 -50.02 -20.88
N VAL A 529 20.47 -50.03 -21.67
CA VAL A 529 20.41 -50.29 -23.11
C VAL A 529 20.93 -51.71 -23.35
N VAL A 530 20.09 -52.56 -23.93
CA VAL A 530 20.41 -53.97 -24.19
C VAL A 530 20.84 -54.20 -25.64
N GLU A 531 21.56 -55.29 -25.87
CA GLU A 531 21.90 -55.72 -27.23
C GLU A 531 20.65 -56.31 -27.91
N GLY A 532 20.34 -55.83 -29.11
CA GLY A 532 19.26 -56.34 -29.94
C GLY A 532 19.70 -57.56 -30.75
N VAL A 533 18.81 -58.54 -30.87
CA VAL A 533 19.06 -59.79 -31.62
C VAL A 533 18.44 -59.67 -33.01
N GLN A 534 19.17 -60.08 -34.05
CA GLN A 534 18.61 -60.16 -35.40
C GLN A 534 17.46 -61.19 -35.45
N PRO A 535 16.43 -60.94 -36.28
CA PRO A 535 15.38 -61.91 -36.44
C PRO A 535 15.92 -63.16 -37.15
N THR A 536 15.39 -64.32 -36.80
CA THR A 536 15.64 -65.60 -37.47
C THR A 536 14.30 -66.27 -37.75
N VAL A 537 14.14 -66.91 -38.90
CA VAL A 537 12.93 -67.69 -39.23
C VAL A 537 13.28 -68.99 -39.94
N GLU A 538 12.58 -70.07 -39.58
CA GLU A 538 12.66 -71.37 -40.23
C GLU A 538 11.26 -71.94 -40.41
N VAL A 539 10.94 -72.41 -41.61
CA VAL A 539 9.65 -72.99 -41.99
C VAL A 539 9.75 -74.52 -42.05
N ALA A 540 8.77 -75.19 -41.43
CA ALA A 540 8.64 -76.65 -41.46
C ALA A 540 7.20 -77.08 -41.78
N GLY A 541 7.06 -78.20 -42.48
CA GLY A 541 5.77 -78.78 -42.83
C GLY A 541 5.93 -80.04 -43.70
N ALA A 542 4.80 -80.63 -44.09
CA ALA A 542 4.81 -81.75 -45.05
C ALA A 542 5.03 -81.24 -46.49
N ASP A 543 5.68 -82.05 -47.32
CA ASP A 543 6.01 -81.66 -48.71
C ASP A 543 4.88 -81.96 -49.70
N ILE A 544 4.03 -82.94 -49.41
CA ILE A 544 3.01 -83.46 -50.33
C ILE A 544 1.60 -83.15 -49.83
N LEU A 545 0.83 -82.43 -50.62
CA LEU A 545 -0.59 -82.15 -50.40
C LEU A 545 -1.47 -83.16 -51.15
N CYS A 546 -2.31 -83.89 -50.40
CA CYS A 546 -3.26 -84.84 -50.97
C CYS A 546 -4.42 -84.15 -51.70
N PRO A 547 -5.01 -84.78 -52.74
CA PRO A 547 -6.11 -84.19 -53.50
C PRO A 547 -7.29 -83.80 -52.60
N GLY A 548 -7.74 -82.54 -52.69
CA GLY A 548 -8.84 -82.00 -51.87
C GLY A 548 -8.51 -81.81 -50.38
N GLY A 549 -7.26 -82.06 -49.96
CA GLY A 549 -6.82 -81.93 -48.57
C GLY A 549 -6.31 -80.53 -48.22
N SER A 550 -5.93 -80.38 -46.95
CA SER A 550 -5.21 -79.20 -46.41
C SER A 550 -4.11 -79.65 -45.46
N MET A 551 -3.04 -78.88 -45.33
CA MET A 551 -1.95 -79.12 -44.37
C MET A 551 -1.56 -77.84 -43.62
N VAL A 552 -0.79 -77.99 -42.54
CA VAL A 552 -0.29 -76.86 -41.75
C VAL A 552 1.21 -76.71 -41.97
N LEU A 553 1.66 -75.51 -42.34
CA LEU A 553 3.06 -75.10 -42.28
C LEU A 553 3.29 -74.31 -41.00
N THR A 554 4.41 -74.55 -40.33
CA THR A 554 4.80 -73.87 -39.08
C THR A 554 6.08 -73.08 -39.31
N ALA A 555 6.12 -71.84 -38.86
CA ALA A 555 7.31 -70.99 -38.86
C ALA A 555 7.81 -70.81 -37.41
N THR A 556 9.05 -71.21 -37.16
CA THR A 556 9.75 -70.97 -35.89
C THR A 556 10.58 -69.71 -36.04
N ALA A 557 10.25 -68.66 -35.28
CA ALA A 557 10.96 -67.39 -35.34
C ALA A 557 11.06 -66.74 -33.95
N ASN A 558 12.08 -65.90 -33.78
CA ASN A 558 12.24 -65.03 -32.60
C ASN A 558 11.59 -63.63 -32.81
N ALA A 559 10.84 -63.45 -33.89
CA ALA A 559 10.15 -62.21 -34.25
C ALA A 559 8.80 -62.51 -34.94
N PRO A 560 7.85 -61.56 -34.98
CA PRO A 560 6.56 -61.74 -35.66
C PRO A 560 6.72 -62.14 -37.13
N VAL A 561 5.96 -63.16 -37.54
CA VAL A 561 6.04 -63.76 -38.88
C VAL A 561 4.88 -63.32 -39.76
N THR A 562 5.20 -62.94 -40.99
CA THR A 562 4.26 -62.69 -42.09
C THR A 562 4.56 -63.65 -43.25
N TRP A 563 3.55 -64.03 -44.02
CA TRP A 563 3.68 -64.98 -45.11
C TRP A 563 3.42 -64.31 -46.46
N ASN A 564 4.01 -64.83 -47.54
CA ASN A 564 3.86 -64.30 -48.91
C ASN A 564 2.43 -64.35 -49.46
N ASN A 565 1.52 -65.08 -48.82
CA ASN A 565 0.09 -65.10 -49.13
C ASN A 565 -0.73 -64.05 -48.34
N GLY A 566 -0.07 -63.17 -47.59
CA GLY A 566 -0.69 -62.11 -46.79
C GLY A 566 -1.16 -62.53 -45.40
N LEU A 567 -0.99 -63.81 -45.03
CA LEU A 567 -1.30 -64.28 -43.68
C LEU A 567 -0.18 -63.94 -42.69
N SER A 568 -0.46 -64.06 -41.39
CA SER A 568 0.51 -63.80 -40.32
C SER A 568 0.32 -64.82 -39.20
N GLY A 569 1.40 -65.08 -38.47
CA GLY A 569 1.42 -66.04 -37.36
C GLY A 569 2.43 -67.17 -37.55
N SER A 570 2.67 -67.91 -36.47
CA SER A 570 3.62 -69.03 -36.42
C SER A 570 3.16 -70.27 -37.19
N SER A 571 1.94 -70.27 -37.73
CA SER A 571 1.49 -71.33 -38.63
C SER A 571 0.42 -70.83 -39.60
N ILE A 572 0.33 -71.49 -40.76
CA ILE A 572 -0.72 -71.28 -41.76
C ILE A 572 -1.27 -72.62 -42.22
N THR A 573 -2.56 -72.65 -42.55
CA THR A 573 -3.18 -73.79 -43.24
C THR A 573 -3.21 -73.51 -44.73
N VAL A 574 -2.72 -74.45 -45.53
CA VAL A 574 -2.62 -74.34 -46.99
C VAL A 574 -3.38 -75.47 -47.68
N ASN A 575 -4.06 -75.14 -48.78
CA ASN A 575 -4.91 -76.05 -49.55
C ASN A 575 -4.56 -76.08 -51.04
N SER A 576 -3.47 -75.41 -51.42
CA SER A 576 -2.98 -75.34 -52.79
C SER A 576 -1.46 -75.55 -52.80
N PRO A 577 -0.90 -76.27 -53.79
CA PRO A 577 0.54 -76.40 -53.95
C PRO A 577 1.18 -75.04 -54.29
N GLY A 578 2.44 -74.84 -53.89
CA GLY A 578 3.16 -73.59 -54.10
C GLY A 578 4.33 -73.39 -53.14
N LEU A 579 5.11 -72.33 -53.38
CA LEU A 579 6.16 -71.87 -52.47
C LEU A 579 5.57 -70.92 -51.42
N TYR A 580 5.71 -71.28 -50.15
CA TYR A 580 5.28 -70.47 -49.02
C TYR A 580 6.51 -69.88 -48.34
N VAL A 581 6.59 -68.55 -48.28
CA VAL A 581 7.74 -67.84 -47.70
C VAL A 581 7.27 -67.11 -46.44
N ALA A 582 7.93 -67.40 -45.32
CA ALA A 582 7.79 -66.71 -44.05
C ALA A 582 8.84 -65.60 -43.93
N THR A 583 8.43 -64.44 -43.45
CA THR A 583 9.27 -63.26 -43.21
C THR A 583 9.12 -62.84 -41.76
N ALA A 584 10.22 -62.82 -41.01
CA ALA A 584 10.26 -62.36 -39.63
C ALA A 584 10.99 -61.02 -39.52
N THR A 585 10.35 -60.03 -38.90
CA THR A 585 10.86 -58.65 -38.82
C THR A 585 10.84 -58.14 -37.38
N ASN A 586 11.93 -57.53 -36.94
CA ASN A 586 12.01 -56.80 -35.67
C ASN A 586 12.81 -55.48 -35.84
N ALA A 587 13.04 -54.77 -34.74
CA ALA A 587 13.79 -53.50 -34.76
C ALA A 587 15.23 -53.61 -35.30
N CYS A 588 15.80 -54.82 -35.32
CA CYS A 588 17.16 -55.11 -35.78
C CYS A 588 17.27 -55.65 -37.21
N GLY A 589 16.16 -55.86 -37.92
CA GLY A 589 16.20 -56.22 -39.33
C GLY A 589 15.07 -57.14 -39.76
N THR A 590 15.33 -57.95 -40.78
CA THR A 590 14.37 -58.91 -41.35
C THR A 590 15.11 -60.16 -41.82
N ASP A 591 14.50 -61.33 -41.62
CA ASP A 591 14.94 -62.63 -42.12
C ASP A 591 13.80 -63.35 -42.84
N THR A 592 14.12 -64.24 -43.78
CA THR A 592 13.14 -64.94 -44.64
C THR A 592 13.51 -66.39 -44.89
N ASP A 593 12.53 -67.29 -44.82
CA ASP A 593 12.69 -68.70 -45.18
C ASP A 593 11.46 -69.26 -45.93
N GLY A 594 11.63 -70.29 -46.76
CA GLY A 594 10.60 -70.78 -47.67
C GLY A 594 10.46 -72.30 -47.74
N HIS A 595 9.22 -72.78 -47.78
CA HIS A 595 8.87 -74.20 -47.87
C HIS A 595 8.06 -74.49 -49.14
N GLN A 596 8.48 -75.50 -49.91
CA GLN A 596 7.84 -75.89 -51.17
C GLN A 596 6.80 -76.99 -50.93
N VAL A 597 5.54 -76.73 -51.27
CA VAL A 597 4.45 -77.72 -51.20
C VAL A 597 4.09 -78.21 -52.60
N ASN A 598 4.15 -79.51 -52.82
CA ASN A 598 3.83 -80.18 -54.09
C ASN A 598 2.50 -80.93 -53.99
N ALA A 599 1.76 -81.05 -55.09
CA ALA A 599 0.51 -81.82 -55.13
C ALA A 599 0.79 -83.31 -55.42
N SER A 600 0.05 -84.21 -54.77
CA SER A 600 0.06 -85.64 -55.11
C SER A 600 -0.70 -85.90 -56.42
N LEU A 601 -0.21 -86.85 -57.22
CA LEU A 601 -0.84 -87.30 -58.46
C LEU A 601 -1.77 -88.51 -58.28
N LEU A 602 -2.09 -88.88 -57.03
CA LEU A 602 -2.89 -90.06 -56.70
C LEU A 602 -4.33 -89.96 -57.22
N THR A 603 -4.77 -91.01 -57.94
CA THR A 603 -6.16 -91.23 -58.37
C THR A 603 -6.50 -92.72 -58.18
N SER A 604 -7.77 -93.04 -57.90
CA SER A 604 -8.27 -94.42 -57.74
C SER A 604 -9.38 -94.72 -58.76
N ALA A 605 -9.22 -95.77 -59.55
CA ALA A 605 -10.21 -96.25 -60.52
C ALA A 605 -9.96 -97.70 -60.93
N PHE A 606 -11.01 -98.46 -61.26
CA PHE A 606 -10.91 -99.80 -61.83
C PHE A 606 -12.17 -100.23 -62.61
N THR A 607 -12.07 -101.37 -63.30
CA THR A 607 -13.18 -102.02 -64.03
C THR A 607 -13.36 -103.49 -63.59
N ALA A 608 -14.57 -104.05 -63.74
CA ALA A 608 -14.90 -105.43 -63.35
C ALA A 608 -15.64 -106.19 -64.48
N THR A 609 -15.13 -107.35 -64.90
CA THR A 609 -15.66 -108.11 -66.04
C THR A 609 -15.63 -109.64 -65.83
N PRO A 610 -16.76 -110.36 -66.02
CA PRO A 610 -18.12 -109.83 -66.08
C PRO A 610 -18.53 -109.26 -64.71
N SER A 611 -19.51 -108.37 -64.67
CA SER A 611 -19.98 -107.80 -63.41
C SER A 611 -21.34 -108.33 -62.95
N SER A 612 -21.88 -109.33 -63.66
CA SER A 612 -22.97 -110.18 -63.20
C SER A 612 -22.89 -111.60 -63.78
N GLY A 613 -23.48 -112.59 -63.12
CA GLY A 613 -23.57 -113.97 -63.62
C GLY A 613 -24.03 -114.99 -62.57
N ALA A 614 -24.01 -116.28 -62.89
CA ALA A 614 -24.44 -117.33 -61.96
C ALA A 614 -23.32 -117.77 -61.01
N ALA A 615 -23.67 -118.16 -59.79
CA ALA A 615 -22.77 -118.77 -58.82
C ALA A 615 -22.29 -120.16 -59.28
N PRO A 616 -20.99 -120.50 -59.22
CA PRO A 616 -19.88 -119.61 -58.86
C PRO A 616 -19.47 -118.67 -60.02
N LEU A 617 -19.40 -117.36 -59.76
CA LEU A 617 -19.04 -116.33 -60.74
C LEU A 617 -17.58 -115.88 -60.56
N GLN A 618 -16.73 -116.16 -61.54
CA GLN A 618 -15.36 -115.61 -61.59
C GLN A 618 -15.36 -114.23 -62.27
N VAL A 619 -14.82 -113.23 -61.59
CA VAL A 619 -14.72 -111.83 -62.07
C VAL A 619 -13.26 -111.38 -62.14
N GLN A 620 -12.87 -110.74 -63.24
CA GLN A 620 -11.59 -110.07 -63.39
C GLN A 620 -11.71 -108.57 -63.08
N PHE A 621 -10.81 -108.06 -62.23
CA PHE A 621 -10.75 -106.64 -61.86
C PHE A 621 -9.50 -105.99 -62.46
N ASN A 622 -9.68 -104.95 -63.28
CA ASN A 622 -8.59 -104.22 -63.91
C ASN A 622 -8.40 -102.82 -63.32
N ASN A 623 -7.29 -102.61 -62.61
CA ASN A 623 -6.93 -101.35 -61.97
C ASN A 623 -6.41 -100.31 -62.97
N THR A 624 -7.02 -99.14 -63.00
CA THR A 624 -6.67 -97.99 -63.85
C THR A 624 -6.29 -96.75 -63.04
N SER A 625 -5.88 -96.95 -61.78
CA SER A 625 -5.46 -95.92 -60.84
C SER A 625 -4.08 -95.32 -61.19
N ALA A 626 -3.66 -94.29 -60.46
CA ALA A 626 -2.35 -93.65 -60.65
C ALA A 626 -1.19 -94.66 -60.61
N GLN A 627 -0.29 -94.59 -61.58
CA GLN A 627 0.85 -95.51 -61.70
C GLN A 627 1.78 -95.37 -60.48
N GLY A 628 2.10 -96.50 -59.85
CA GLY A 628 2.97 -96.54 -58.66
C GLY A 628 2.23 -96.55 -57.32
N ALA A 629 0.89 -96.40 -57.32
CA ALA A 629 0.10 -96.55 -56.10
C ALA A 629 0.00 -98.02 -55.69
N THR A 630 0.04 -98.30 -54.39
CA THR A 630 -0.31 -99.63 -53.88
C THR A 630 -1.81 -99.86 -54.02
N SER A 631 -2.24 -101.13 -54.08
CA SER A 631 -3.65 -101.51 -54.25
C SER A 631 -4.08 -102.38 -53.06
N ALA A 632 -5.26 -102.09 -52.51
CA ALA A 632 -5.93 -102.91 -51.52
C ALA A 632 -7.40 -103.08 -51.92
N TRP A 633 -7.80 -104.31 -52.16
CA TRP A 633 -9.13 -104.70 -52.62
C TRP A 633 -9.92 -105.32 -51.48
N ASP A 634 -11.20 -104.98 -51.39
CA ASP A 634 -12.21 -105.70 -50.61
C ASP A 634 -13.32 -106.14 -51.55
N PHE A 635 -13.61 -107.44 -51.59
CA PHE A 635 -14.61 -108.03 -52.48
C PHE A 635 -15.98 -108.12 -51.79
N GLY A 636 -16.42 -107.04 -51.15
CA GLY A 636 -17.73 -106.96 -50.49
C GLY A 636 -17.84 -107.83 -49.24
N GLY A 637 -16.74 -108.00 -48.50
CA GLY A 637 -16.68 -108.83 -47.28
C GLY A 637 -16.32 -110.31 -47.51
N GLU A 638 -16.31 -110.78 -48.76
CA GLU A 638 -16.01 -112.19 -49.10
C GLU A 638 -14.51 -112.50 -49.16
N GLY A 639 -13.67 -111.47 -49.25
CA GLY A 639 -12.23 -111.62 -49.34
C GLY A 639 -11.52 -110.32 -49.66
N SER A 640 -10.19 -110.37 -49.72
CA SER A 640 -9.36 -109.22 -50.06
C SER A 640 -8.21 -109.61 -51.00
N SER A 641 -7.60 -108.62 -51.64
CA SER A 641 -6.39 -108.79 -52.45
C SER A 641 -5.51 -107.55 -52.42
N THR A 642 -4.22 -107.72 -52.69
CA THR A 642 -3.27 -106.62 -52.93
C THR A 642 -2.67 -106.66 -54.33
N ALA A 643 -3.10 -107.61 -55.17
CA ALA A 643 -2.66 -107.68 -56.55
C ALA A 643 -3.10 -106.43 -57.32
N THR A 644 -2.31 -105.99 -58.29
CA THR A 644 -2.69 -104.85 -59.14
C THR A 644 -3.94 -105.14 -59.95
N THR A 645 -4.13 -106.39 -60.38
CA THR A 645 -5.19 -106.78 -61.33
C THR A 645 -5.74 -108.16 -60.91
N PRO A 646 -6.52 -108.27 -59.81
CA PRO A 646 -6.93 -109.56 -59.27
C PRO A 646 -8.07 -110.21 -60.07
N THR A 647 -8.22 -111.52 -59.88
CA THR A 647 -9.46 -112.24 -60.18
C THR A 647 -10.03 -112.78 -58.87
N PHE A 648 -11.36 -112.76 -58.73
CA PHE A 648 -12.04 -113.28 -57.55
C PHE A 648 -13.29 -114.07 -57.95
N THR A 649 -13.59 -115.15 -57.24
CA THR A 649 -14.75 -116.01 -57.53
C THR A 649 -15.76 -115.89 -56.40
N PHE A 650 -16.95 -115.40 -56.72
CA PHE A 650 -18.07 -115.34 -55.80
C PHE A 650 -18.87 -116.65 -55.89
N VAL A 651 -18.85 -117.43 -54.81
CA VAL A 651 -19.40 -118.79 -54.79
C VAL A 651 -20.90 -118.79 -54.51
N ASP A 652 -21.38 -117.84 -53.72
CA ASP A 652 -22.78 -117.74 -53.35
C ASP A 652 -23.49 -116.63 -54.16
N PRO A 653 -24.81 -116.78 -54.43
CA PRO A 653 -25.63 -115.72 -54.97
C PRO A 653 -25.71 -114.52 -54.02
N GLY A 654 -25.57 -113.30 -54.55
CA GLY A 654 -25.53 -112.08 -53.76
C GLY A 654 -25.23 -110.83 -54.58
N VAL A 655 -25.33 -109.66 -53.94
CA VAL A 655 -24.90 -108.38 -54.49
C VAL A 655 -23.70 -107.90 -53.68
N TYR A 656 -22.54 -107.81 -54.33
CA TYR A 656 -21.27 -107.51 -53.68
C TYR A 656 -20.76 -106.14 -54.10
N THR A 657 -20.47 -105.25 -53.15
CA THR A 657 -19.80 -103.97 -53.42
C THR A 657 -18.30 -104.16 -53.29
N VAL A 658 -17.60 -104.21 -54.43
CA VAL A 658 -16.15 -104.33 -54.46
C VAL A 658 -15.51 -102.96 -54.35
N THR A 659 -14.53 -102.80 -53.46
CA THR A 659 -13.82 -101.53 -53.25
C THR A 659 -12.33 -101.68 -53.53
N LEU A 660 -11.73 -100.63 -54.11
CA LEU A 660 -10.29 -100.48 -54.30
C LEU A 660 -9.82 -99.23 -53.54
N VAL A 661 -8.93 -99.44 -52.58
CA VAL A 661 -8.16 -98.37 -51.93
C VAL A 661 -6.76 -98.34 -52.52
N THR A 662 -6.35 -97.18 -53.03
CA THR A 662 -4.99 -96.94 -53.52
C THR A 662 -4.25 -95.98 -52.63
N ALA A 663 -2.94 -96.21 -52.39
CA ALA A 663 -2.11 -95.32 -51.58
C ALA A 663 -0.78 -94.97 -52.27
N MET A 664 -0.37 -93.71 -52.17
CA MET A 664 0.89 -93.16 -52.69
C MET A 664 1.23 -91.88 -51.91
N ASP A 665 2.51 -91.67 -51.57
CA ASP A 665 3.01 -90.45 -50.92
C ASP A 665 2.25 -90.04 -49.64
N GLY A 666 1.78 -91.02 -48.86
CA GLY A 666 0.98 -90.80 -47.65
C GLY A 666 -0.49 -90.46 -47.90
N CYS A 667 -0.92 -90.34 -49.16
CA CYS A 667 -2.30 -90.11 -49.56
C CYS A 667 -3.03 -91.43 -49.84
N THR A 668 -4.35 -91.43 -49.66
CA THR A 668 -5.23 -92.56 -50.02
C THR A 668 -6.40 -92.08 -50.90
N ALA A 669 -6.85 -92.94 -51.81
CA ALA A 669 -8.02 -92.71 -52.66
C ALA A 669 -8.82 -94.00 -52.82
N THR A 670 -10.15 -93.90 -52.88
CA THR A 670 -11.05 -95.07 -52.91
C THR A 670 -11.99 -95.01 -54.11
N SER A 671 -12.19 -96.16 -54.77
CA SER A 671 -13.19 -96.37 -55.81
C SER A 671 -13.98 -97.66 -55.54
N SER A 672 -15.17 -97.83 -56.12
CA SER A 672 -16.03 -99.01 -55.89
C SER A 672 -16.89 -99.37 -57.08
N VAL A 673 -17.19 -100.67 -57.24
CA VAL A 673 -18.06 -101.24 -58.30
C VAL A 673 -18.89 -102.39 -57.71
N VAL A 674 -20.17 -102.51 -58.11
CA VAL A 674 -21.06 -103.60 -57.69
C VAL A 674 -20.97 -104.81 -58.62
N VAL A 675 -20.93 -106.02 -58.07
CA VAL A 675 -20.97 -107.32 -58.76
C VAL A 675 -22.21 -108.11 -58.31
N VAL A 676 -22.98 -108.67 -59.24
CA VAL A 676 -24.23 -109.41 -58.94
C VAL A 676 -24.14 -110.88 -59.30
N VAL A 677 -24.45 -111.77 -58.36
CA VAL A 677 -24.32 -113.23 -58.51
C VAL A 677 -25.68 -113.90 -58.28
N HIS A 678 -26.10 -114.78 -59.18
CA HIS A 678 -27.43 -115.40 -59.17
C HIS A 678 -27.39 -116.92 -58.90
N THR A 679 -28.48 -117.49 -58.38
CA THR A 679 -28.67 -118.94 -58.24
C THR A 679 -28.75 -119.63 -59.61
N PRO A 680 -28.02 -120.74 -59.88
CA PRO A 680 -28.21 -121.54 -61.09
C PRO A 680 -29.54 -122.32 -61.05
N ASP A 681 -30.42 -122.18 -62.05
CA ASP A 681 -31.55 -123.12 -62.28
C ASP A 681 -31.32 -123.91 -63.59
N PRO A 682 -30.85 -125.16 -63.51
CA PRO A 682 -30.52 -125.97 -64.67
C PRO A 682 -31.72 -126.61 -65.40
N GLY A 683 -32.99 -126.33 -65.00
CA GLY A 683 -34.18 -126.92 -65.61
C GLY A 683 -35.28 -125.94 -66.07
N GLY A 684 -35.21 -124.67 -65.69
CA GLY A 684 -36.16 -123.63 -66.10
C GLY A 684 -35.82 -122.99 -67.45
N ALA A 685 -36.83 -122.67 -68.27
CA ALA A 685 -36.63 -121.83 -69.46
C ALA A 685 -36.16 -120.43 -69.04
N SER A 686 -35.31 -119.79 -69.86
CA SER A 686 -35.03 -118.37 -69.66
C SER A 686 -36.34 -117.58 -69.82
N THR A 687 -36.61 -116.67 -68.90
CA THR A 687 -37.79 -115.80 -68.97
C THR A 687 -37.41 -114.39 -68.57
N ILE A 688 -37.91 -113.41 -69.31
CA ILE A 688 -37.76 -112.00 -68.99
C ILE A 688 -39.10 -111.29 -69.05
N TYR A 689 -39.38 -110.50 -68.03
CA TYR A 689 -40.59 -109.70 -67.91
C TYR A 689 -40.22 -108.29 -67.45
N VAL A 690 -40.64 -107.31 -68.24
CA VAL A 690 -40.45 -105.89 -67.94
C VAL A 690 -41.80 -105.31 -67.51
N PRO A 691 -41.96 -104.87 -66.25
CA PRO A 691 -43.14 -104.12 -65.84
C PRO A 691 -43.27 -102.82 -66.65
N ASN A 692 -44.50 -102.40 -66.92
CA ASN A 692 -44.78 -101.21 -67.73
C ASN A 692 -45.05 -99.94 -66.92
N VAL A 693 -45.06 -100.01 -65.59
CA VAL A 693 -45.31 -98.87 -64.69
C VAL A 693 -44.62 -99.07 -63.33
N PHE A 694 -44.12 -97.99 -62.74
CA PHE A 694 -43.69 -97.95 -61.33
C PHE A 694 -43.83 -96.53 -60.75
N THR A 695 -43.84 -96.42 -59.43
CA THR A 695 -44.14 -95.19 -58.69
C THR A 695 -43.01 -94.77 -57.74
N PRO A 696 -41.96 -94.09 -58.21
CA PRO A 696 -40.82 -93.67 -57.38
C PRO A 696 -41.19 -92.46 -56.49
N ASN A 697 -42.06 -92.67 -55.51
CA ASN A 697 -42.60 -91.66 -54.59
C ASN A 697 -42.06 -91.77 -53.14
N GLY A 698 -41.28 -92.81 -52.85
CA GLY A 698 -40.63 -93.06 -51.56
C GLY A 698 -41.50 -93.77 -50.52
N ASP A 699 -42.65 -94.34 -50.90
CA ASP A 699 -43.55 -95.07 -49.99
C ASP A 699 -43.15 -96.54 -49.77
N ARG A 700 -42.06 -96.98 -50.40
CA ARG A 700 -41.48 -98.34 -50.43
C ARG A 700 -42.30 -99.37 -51.21
N ILE A 701 -43.32 -98.93 -51.95
CA ILE A 701 -44.18 -99.77 -52.77
C ILE A 701 -44.00 -99.36 -54.24
N ASN A 702 -43.45 -100.27 -55.04
CA ASN A 702 -43.15 -100.01 -56.46
C ASN A 702 -42.27 -98.77 -56.72
N ASP A 703 -41.41 -98.41 -55.76
CA ASP A 703 -40.48 -97.26 -55.87
C ASP A 703 -39.39 -97.44 -56.92
N VAL A 704 -39.17 -98.67 -57.37
CA VAL A 704 -38.16 -99.00 -58.36
C VAL A 704 -38.76 -99.90 -59.44
N LEU A 705 -38.29 -99.71 -60.67
CA LEU A 705 -38.50 -100.64 -61.75
C LEU A 705 -37.42 -101.72 -61.69
N ALA A 706 -37.81 -102.94 -61.33
CA ALA A 706 -36.97 -104.12 -61.40
C ALA A 706 -37.38 -104.97 -62.61
N ILE A 707 -36.40 -105.43 -63.40
CA ILE A 707 -36.65 -106.37 -64.49
C ILE A 707 -36.67 -107.78 -63.90
N ALA A 708 -37.84 -108.42 -63.96
CA ALA A 708 -37.99 -109.79 -63.51
C ALA A 708 -37.35 -110.71 -64.56
N ALA A 709 -36.23 -111.33 -64.19
CA ALA A 709 -35.46 -112.19 -65.05
C ALA A 709 -35.13 -113.51 -64.34
N THR A 710 -35.31 -114.62 -65.04
CA THR A 710 -34.91 -115.95 -64.60
C THR A 710 -33.99 -116.54 -65.67
N ASN A 711 -32.87 -117.13 -65.26
CA ASN A 711 -31.93 -117.79 -66.16
C ASN A 711 -31.35 -116.86 -67.25
N ILE A 712 -31.05 -115.59 -66.93
CA ILE A 712 -30.43 -114.62 -67.85
C ILE A 712 -28.93 -114.45 -67.53
N ALA A 713 -28.07 -114.62 -68.54
CA ALA A 713 -26.60 -114.53 -68.44
C ALA A 713 -26.08 -113.08 -68.56
N SER A 714 -26.70 -112.28 -69.43
CA SER A 714 -26.38 -110.87 -69.60
C SER A 714 -27.64 -110.08 -69.89
N LEU A 715 -27.71 -108.84 -69.39
CA LEU A 715 -28.83 -107.93 -69.58
C LEU A 715 -28.28 -106.54 -69.87
N GLU A 716 -28.73 -105.92 -70.93
CA GLU A 716 -28.53 -104.51 -71.22
C GLU A 716 -29.88 -103.88 -71.54
N VAL A 717 -30.28 -102.89 -70.74
CA VAL A 717 -31.50 -102.13 -70.95
C VAL A 717 -31.14 -100.67 -71.02
N LEU A 718 -31.35 -100.06 -72.17
CA LEU A 718 -31.19 -98.63 -72.35
C LEU A 718 -32.57 -97.98 -72.26
N ILE A 719 -32.72 -96.99 -71.40
CA ILE A 719 -33.97 -96.28 -71.17
C ILE A 719 -33.82 -94.86 -71.70
N PHE A 720 -34.78 -94.41 -72.50
CA PHE A 720 -34.78 -93.12 -73.18
C PHE A 720 -36.03 -92.33 -72.84
N ASN A 721 -35.91 -91.00 -72.84
CA ASN A 721 -37.07 -90.11 -72.76
C ASN A 721 -37.76 -89.99 -74.13
N ARG A 722 -38.88 -89.25 -74.20
CA ARG A 722 -39.64 -89.03 -75.45
C ARG A 722 -38.85 -88.31 -76.57
N TRP A 723 -37.66 -87.78 -76.30
CA TRP A 723 -36.79 -87.12 -77.27
C TRP A 723 -35.65 -88.02 -77.77
N GLY A 724 -35.58 -89.27 -77.30
CA GLY A 724 -34.53 -90.23 -77.68
C GLY A 724 -33.21 -90.05 -76.92
N GLU A 725 -33.18 -89.19 -75.90
CA GLU A 725 -32.02 -89.04 -75.02
C GLU A 725 -32.00 -90.17 -73.98
N GLN A 726 -30.84 -90.81 -73.81
CA GLN A 726 -30.65 -91.88 -72.83
C GLN A 726 -30.74 -91.30 -71.43
N VAL A 727 -31.72 -91.78 -70.69
CA VAL A 727 -32.04 -91.36 -69.33
C VAL A 727 -31.26 -92.19 -68.34
N THR A 728 -31.23 -93.50 -68.54
CA THR A 728 -30.47 -94.44 -67.71
C THR A 728 -30.19 -95.71 -68.49
N GLU A 729 -29.34 -96.56 -67.92
CA GLU A 729 -29.07 -97.91 -68.42
C GLU A 729 -29.04 -98.89 -67.25
N LEU A 730 -29.56 -100.09 -67.47
CA LEU A 730 -29.42 -101.23 -66.58
C LEU A 730 -28.56 -102.26 -67.31
N LYS A 731 -27.32 -102.44 -66.85
CA LYS A 731 -26.31 -103.27 -67.50
C LYS A 731 -26.20 -104.67 -66.90
N ARG A 732 -27.01 -104.98 -65.89
CA ARG A 732 -26.94 -106.24 -65.15
C ARG A 732 -28.30 -106.70 -64.69
N VAL A 733 -28.44 -108.03 -64.57
CA VAL A 733 -29.62 -108.64 -63.96
C VAL A 733 -29.68 -108.23 -62.49
N GLY A 734 -30.88 -107.83 -62.03
CA GLY A 734 -31.10 -107.35 -60.66
C GLY A 734 -30.79 -105.86 -60.44
N GLU A 735 -30.23 -105.15 -61.42
CA GLU A 735 -30.24 -103.69 -61.38
C GLU A 735 -31.68 -103.17 -61.49
N VAL A 736 -31.95 -102.12 -60.73
CA VAL A 736 -33.25 -101.48 -60.66
C VAL A 736 -33.12 -100.03 -61.07
N TRP A 737 -34.18 -99.49 -61.65
CA TRP A 737 -34.27 -98.06 -61.92
C TRP A 737 -35.17 -97.38 -60.91
N ASP A 738 -34.62 -96.41 -60.18
CA ASP A 738 -35.30 -95.63 -59.15
C ASP A 738 -35.97 -94.35 -59.67
N GLY A 739 -36.07 -94.20 -61.00
CA GLY A 739 -36.65 -93.01 -61.63
C GLY A 739 -35.70 -91.81 -61.64
N ARG A 740 -34.38 -92.02 -61.57
CA ARG A 740 -33.37 -90.96 -61.77
C ARG A 740 -32.63 -91.11 -63.10
N SER A 741 -32.14 -90.00 -63.64
CA SER A 741 -31.28 -89.97 -64.82
C SER A 741 -29.85 -90.42 -64.47
N ILE A 742 -29.00 -90.61 -65.48
CA ILE A 742 -27.55 -90.84 -65.34
C ILE A 742 -26.88 -89.74 -64.48
N SER A 743 -27.43 -88.52 -64.49
CA SER A 743 -26.97 -87.40 -63.65
C SER A 743 -27.54 -87.42 -62.22
N GLY A 744 -28.25 -88.47 -61.82
CA GLY A 744 -28.82 -88.66 -60.49
C GLY A 744 -30.07 -87.81 -60.21
N ASN A 745 -30.58 -87.08 -61.20
CA ASN A 745 -31.75 -86.23 -61.02
C ASN A 745 -33.04 -87.02 -61.24
N PRO A 746 -34.11 -86.82 -60.44
CA PRO A 746 -35.40 -87.44 -60.71
C PRO A 746 -35.90 -87.07 -62.10
N VAL A 747 -36.32 -88.07 -62.87
CA VAL A 747 -36.86 -87.87 -64.22
C VAL A 747 -38.31 -87.38 -64.12
N ALA A 748 -38.84 -86.63 -65.07
CA ALA A 748 -40.24 -86.19 -65.01
C ALA A 748 -41.24 -87.36 -65.06
N ASP A 749 -42.46 -87.14 -64.57
CA ASP A 749 -43.54 -88.11 -64.76
C ASP A 749 -43.90 -88.19 -66.25
N GLY A 750 -44.14 -89.41 -66.75
CA GLY A 750 -44.44 -89.64 -68.16
C GLY A 750 -43.98 -91.00 -68.68
N THR A 751 -44.11 -91.17 -70.00
CA THR A 751 -43.74 -92.40 -70.69
C THR A 751 -42.30 -92.35 -71.20
N TYR A 752 -41.55 -93.38 -70.86
CA TYR A 752 -40.17 -93.64 -71.26
C TYR A 752 -40.13 -94.88 -72.13
N PHE A 753 -39.14 -94.95 -73.02
CA PHE A 753 -38.98 -96.07 -73.95
C PHE A 753 -37.73 -96.85 -73.57
N TYR A 754 -37.75 -98.16 -73.74
CA TYR A 754 -36.57 -98.97 -73.51
C TYR A 754 -36.25 -99.87 -74.69
N THR A 755 -34.96 -100.12 -74.90
CA THR A 755 -34.47 -101.24 -75.69
C THR A 755 -33.78 -102.21 -74.75
N LEU A 756 -34.13 -103.48 -74.85
CA LEU A 756 -33.59 -104.56 -74.04
C LEU A 756 -32.89 -105.56 -74.93
N LYS A 757 -31.63 -105.85 -74.59
CA LYS A 757 -30.87 -106.98 -75.11
C LYS A 757 -30.47 -107.87 -73.95
N ALA A 758 -30.87 -109.13 -74.00
CA ALA A 758 -30.46 -110.12 -73.02
C ALA A 758 -30.13 -111.45 -73.69
N ARG A 759 -29.24 -112.21 -73.05
CA ARG A 759 -28.94 -113.59 -73.44
C ARG A 759 -29.26 -114.50 -72.27
N GLY A 760 -30.13 -115.49 -72.50
CA GLY A 760 -30.43 -116.57 -71.58
C GLY A 760 -29.23 -117.50 -71.41
N ILE A 761 -29.13 -118.15 -70.24
CA ILE A 761 -28.13 -119.21 -70.02
C ILE A 761 -28.43 -120.45 -70.89
N ASP A 762 -29.66 -120.59 -71.38
CA ASP A 762 -30.09 -121.59 -72.37
C ASP A 762 -29.66 -121.24 -73.81
N GLY A 763 -29.01 -120.09 -74.00
CA GLY A 763 -28.55 -119.59 -75.30
C GLY A 763 -29.61 -118.81 -76.07
N VAL A 764 -30.81 -118.60 -75.52
CA VAL A 764 -31.88 -117.81 -76.15
C VAL A 764 -31.57 -116.32 -76.03
N ASP A 765 -31.59 -115.61 -77.16
CA ASP A 765 -31.46 -114.15 -77.19
C ASP A 765 -32.84 -113.48 -77.08
N TYR A 766 -32.93 -112.47 -76.22
CA TYR A 766 -34.06 -111.56 -76.10
C TYR A 766 -33.65 -110.19 -76.65
N ASP A 767 -34.29 -109.76 -77.72
CA ASP A 767 -34.15 -108.40 -78.27
C ASP A 767 -35.56 -107.82 -78.39
N THR A 768 -35.91 -106.92 -77.48
CA THR A 768 -37.26 -106.37 -77.37
C THR A 768 -37.22 -104.89 -77.02
N ALA A 769 -38.23 -104.16 -77.46
CA ALA A 769 -38.43 -102.77 -77.10
C ALA A 769 -39.84 -102.57 -76.54
N GLY A 770 -39.99 -101.59 -75.66
CA GLY A 770 -41.27 -101.30 -75.03
C GLY A 770 -41.29 -99.91 -74.40
N HIS A 771 -42.27 -99.70 -73.53
CA HIS A 771 -42.41 -98.45 -72.80
C HIS A 771 -42.65 -98.72 -71.30
N ILE A 772 -42.21 -97.77 -70.49
CA ILE A 772 -42.37 -97.73 -69.04
C ILE A 772 -43.01 -96.39 -68.70
N THR A 773 -44.02 -96.39 -67.84
CA THR A 773 -44.63 -95.16 -67.33
C THR A 773 -44.10 -94.89 -65.92
N VAL A 774 -43.54 -93.69 -65.73
CA VAL A 774 -43.16 -93.17 -64.41
C VAL A 774 -44.29 -92.27 -63.92
N LEU A 775 -44.83 -92.57 -62.73
CA LEU A 775 -45.87 -91.78 -62.06
C LEU A 775 -45.42 -91.49 -60.63
N ARG A 776 -45.52 -90.27 -60.12
CA ARG A 776 -45.24 -89.99 -58.71
C ARG A 776 -46.46 -89.56 -57.93
#